data_AF-A0A524MN35-F1
#
_entry.id   AF-A0A524MN35-F1
#
_cell.length_a   1.000
_cell.length_b   1.000
_cell.length_c   1.000
_cell.angle_alpha   90.00
_cell.angle_beta   90.00
_cell.angle_gamma   90.00
#
_symmetry.space_group_name_H-M   'P 1'
#
loop_
_entity.id
_entity.type
_entity.pdbx_description
1 polymer ?
#
loop_
_entity_poly.entity_id
_entity_poly.type
_entity_poly.pdbx_seq_one_letter_code
_entity_poly.pdbx_strand_id
1 'polypeptide(L)'
;MKPQSPKLRIGRQIITPIAKTEDSEKPVFIEADMIQGHNELEVEGIGNAELRSGNQIITANRMKYFQETDEVEVEGDIRIEQQGDVIKGSRLKMNLETKIGQMDNPIYSLKDGSSRGRANTVLIEGDGLYRFRQARYTTCPEGNEDWVVQADDLEMNNNEKTGTTRSAKLTFLGVPIGYTPWGNFSYSGERKTGLLAPIYSTNAKTGLDISIPFYWNIAPNLDATFKARAMSKRGIMINNEFRYLTKDMKGNLIFDILPNDLETHENRNRVQLAHDHELGRGWSTHLNYNRVSDDSFFRDLGKGLNATSRTNLLQQGLVAYNGSLGRDNYLSFSTRVQQFQTIQDPVVTIVTPYKRLPQVLLDTTQLNVLGADLNFSGSWTDFDHPTLVGGKRYTLFPNVSVPLRNSIGFITPKIGVHHTGYNLDSSAATPDKNPNRTLPIMSLDSGVTFDRETKLRGEQFTQTIEPRLYYVYVPYRDQSLLPNFDSADQDFSFARLFTENRFSGSDRINDANRVTAALTSRLIESDTGIERFRISIGQQIHLSSRQVSLTLPQETTTKNPDFIFALSGQITPTISTNTSMQFDQSKLRTEVIRSGVSYQPELGKVINLGYRFTRGVLEQTDISGQWTLAKRWQAVGRLNYSLRDNNLLEGLGGIEYNACCWTARFVVQRLRTSTTTTNTTVFLQLELGGLLQIGSNPMQILQRSIPGYSNYSNIGGQENQDNDLELR
;
A
#
# COMPACT_ATOMS: atom_id res chain seq x y z
N MET A 1 58.31 -8.19 29.55
CA MET A 1 56.91 -7.75 29.29
C MET A 1 56.65 -6.50 30.11
N LYS A 2 56.55 -5.33 29.46
CA LYS A 2 56.07 -4.09 30.09
C LYS A 2 54.56 -4.02 29.87
N PRO A 3 53.73 -3.73 30.89
CA PRO A 3 52.30 -3.54 30.67
C PRO A 3 52.09 -2.25 29.86
N GLN A 4 51.39 -2.36 28.74
CA GLN A 4 50.93 -1.20 27.96
C GLN A 4 49.86 -0.46 28.75
N SER A 5 50.06 0.84 28.94
CA SER A 5 49.05 1.74 29.50
C SER A 5 47.83 1.83 28.57
N PRO A 6 46.59 1.87 29.10
CA PRO A 6 45.41 2.04 28.27
C PRO A 6 45.41 3.41 27.59
N LYS A 7 45.14 3.44 26.27
CA LYS A 7 44.92 4.68 25.52
C LYS A 7 43.53 5.23 25.84
N LEU A 8 43.47 6.46 26.33
CA LEU A 8 42.25 7.25 26.46
C LEU A 8 41.60 7.47 25.08
N ARG A 9 40.31 7.16 24.97
CA ARG A 9 39.44 7.49 23.84
C ARG A 9 38.39 8.50 24.32
N ILE A 10 38.18 9.58 23.58
CA ILE A 10 37.15 10.58 23.87
C ILE A 10 35.82 10.06 23.31
N GLY A 11 34.98 9.49 24.17
CA GLY A 11 33.58 9.20 23.87
C GLY A 11 32.70 10.37 24.32
N ARG A 12 31.89 10.93 23.42
CA ARG A 12 30.92 11.99 23.75
C ARG A 12 29.59 11.34 24.18
N GLN A 13 29.61 10.61 25.29
CA GLN A 13 28.41 10.21 26.01
C GLN A 13 28.56 10.61 27.47
N ILE A 14 27.94 11.73 27.83
CA ILE A 14 27.77 12.10 29.23
C ILE A 14 26.61 11.25 29.75
N ILE A 15 26.94 10.25 30.56
CA ILE A 15 25.95 9.48 31.33
C ILE A 15 25.36 10.47 32.34
N THR A 16 24.16 10.99 32.03
CA THR A 16 23.39 11.78 33.00
C THR A 16 22.58 10.79 33.83
N PRO A 17 22.74 10.75 35.17
CA PRO A 17 21.88 9.92 35.99
C PRO A 17 20.47 10.51 35.97
N ILE A 18 19.51 9.75 35.44
CA ILE A 18 18.08 10.09 35.50
C ILE A 18 17.60 9.75 36.92
N ALA A 19 17.72 10.71 37.83
CA ALA A 19 16.96 10.69 39.08
C ALA A 19 15.69 11.54 38.87
N LYS A 20 14.53 10.89 38.83
CA LYS A 20 13.25 11.57 39.04
C LYS A 20 13.09 11.81 40.54
N THR A 21 13.28 13.05 40.98
CA THR A 21 12.79 13.54 42.27
C THR A 21 11.62 14.49 42.02
N GLU A 22 10.51 14.24 42.72
CA GLU A 22 9.35 15.13 42.85
C GLU A 22 9.75 16.45 43.54
N ASP A 23 8.99 17.50 43.22
CA ASP A 23 9.13 18.91 43.65
C ASP A 23 9.78 19.17 45.02
N SER A 24 11.11 19.33 45.01
CA SER A 24 11.86 20.09 45.99
C SER A 24 12.83 20.98 45.22
N GLU A 25 12.92 22.26 45.59
CA GLU A 25 13.80 23.29 45.01
C GLU A 25 15.06 22.68 44.39
N LYS A 26 15.13 22.67 43.06
CA LYS A 26 16.27 22.09 42.36
C LYS A 26 17.46 23.03 42.61
N PRO A 27 18.57 22.54 43.18
CA PRO A 27 19.71 23.40 43.45
C PRO A 27 20.23 23.99 42.14
N VAL A 28 20.47 25.31 42.15
CA VAL A 28 21.11 26.04 41.07
C VAL A 28 22.61 26.01 41.31
N PHE A 29 23.36 25.43 40.38
CA PHE A 29 24.82 25.44 40.40
C PHE A 29 25.32 26.48 39.42
N ILE A 30 26.24 27.34 39.86
CA ILE A 30 26.95 28.31 39.01
C ILE A 30 28.44 28.01 39.10
N GLU A 31 29.08 27.82 37.95
CA GLU A 31 30.52 27.63 37.78
C GLU A 31 31.03 28.70 36.82
N ALA A 32 32.13 29.39 37.14
CA ALA A 32 32.74 30.41 36.30
C ALA A 32 34.21 30.62 36.68
N ASP A 33 35.00 31.26 35.82
CA ASP A 33 36.39 31.63 36.11
C ASP A 33 36.46 32.61 37.30
N MET A 34 35.47 33.49 37.42
CA MET A 34 35.30 34.42 38.53
C MET A 34 33.83 34.46 38.94
N ILE A 35 33.56 34.29 40.24
CA ILE A 35 32.23 34.48 40.83
C ILE A 35 32.32 35.63 41.83
N GLN A 36 31.48 36.65 41.65
CA GLN A 36 31.36 37.80 42.55
C GLN A 36 29.88 38.06 42.86
N GLY A 37 29.58 38.71 43.99
CA GLY A 37 28.19 39.00 44.35
C GLY A 37 27.97 39.10 45.85
N HIS A 38 26.72 39.34 46.21
CA HIS A 38 26.26 39.36 47.60
C HIS A 38 25.33 38.17 47.79
N ASN A 39 25.70 37.28 48.72
CA ASN A 39 24.88 36.15 49.11
C ASN A 39 23.48 36.65 49.52
N GLU A 40 22.42 35.96 49.10
CA GLU A 40 21.00 36.34 49.30
C GLU A 40 20.47 37.50 48.43
N LEU A 41 21.29 38.12 47.58
CA LEU A 41 20.85 39.18 46.65
C LEU A 41 21.13 38.80 45.18
N GLU A 42 22.41 38.79 44.81
CA GLU A 42 22.84 38.57 43.43
C GLU A 42 24.18 37.84 43.36
N VAL A 43 24.29 36.91 42.42
CA VAL A 43 25.52 36.18 42.10
C VAL A 43 25.85 36.40 40.62
N GLU A 44 27.07 36.85 40.34
CA GLU A 44 27.57 37.12 39.01
C GLU A 44 28.76 36.20 38.70
N GLY A 45 28.64 35.41 37.63
CA GLY A 45 29.70 34.59 37.07
C GLY A 45 30.29 35.23 35.81
N ILE A 46 31.60 35.37 35.74
CA ILE A 46 32.35 35.98 34.62
C ILE A 46 33.41 35.00 34.13
N GLY A 47 33.45 34.77 32.81
CA GLY A 47 34.38 33.87 32.14
C GLY A 47 33.94 32.41 32.23
N ASN A 48 33.71 31.77 31.08
CA ASN A 48 33.24 30.38 30.96
C ASN A 48 32.09 30.04 31.93
N ALA A 49 31.14 30.97 32.10
CA ALA A 49 30.10 30.86 33.11
C ALA A 49 29.08 29.80 32.69
N GLU A 50 28.80 28.85 33.58
CA GLU A 50 27.88 27.74 33.40
C GLU A 50 26.91 27.66 34.57
N LEU A 51 25.61 27.70 34.26
CA LEU A 51 24.53 27.47 35.22
C LEU A 51 23.85 26.14 34.91
N ARG A 52 23.72 25.31 35.94
CA ARG A 52 22.96 24.06 35.90
C ARG A 52 21.79 24.13 36.86
N SER A 53 20.58 23.91 36.35
CA SER A 53 19.38 23.75 37.16
C SER A 53 18.54 22.59 36.60
N GLY A 54 18.47 21.49 37.35
CA GLY A 54 17.82 20.25 36.89
C GLY A 54 18.42 19.70 35.59
N ASN A 55 17.62 19.68 34.52
CA ASN A 55 18.01 19.20 33.18
C ASN A 55 18.36 20.35 32.21
N GLN A 56 18.51 21.56 32.71
CA GLN A 56 18.83 22.75 31.93
C GLN A 56 20.27 23.16 32.20
N ILE A 57 21.02 23.38 31.12
CA ILE A 57 22.39 23.89 31.15
C ILE A 57 22.42 25.19 30.37
N ILE A 58 22.92 26.26 30.97
CA ILE A 58 23.11 27.57 30.35
C ILE A 58 24.58 27.93 30.44
N THR A 59 25.26 28.10 29.30
CA THR A 59 26.66 28.56 29.26
C THR A 59 26.75 29.92 28.59
N ALA A 60 27.64 30.80 29.06
CA ALA A 60 27.88 32.12 28.49
C ALA A 60 29.20 32.76 28.98
N ASN A 61 29.52 33.94 28.46
CA ASN A 61 30.67 34.73 28.91
C ASN A 61 30.44 35.41 30.26
N ARG A 62 29.20 35.84 30.52
CA ARG A 62 28.78 36.50 31.75
C ARG A 62 27.36 36.11 32.11
N MET A 63 27.11 35.84 33.38
CA MET A 63 25.77 35.59 33.88
C MET A 63 25.55 36.23 35.24
N LYS A 64 24.36 36.78 35.46
CA LYS A 64 23.94 37.40 36.71
C LYS A 64 22.64 36.76 37.16
N TYR A 65 22.64 36.20 38.36
CA TYR A 65 21.53 35.50 38.96
C TYR A 65 21.03 36.28 40.18
N PHE A 66 19.78 36.71 40.14
CA PHE A 66 19.08 37.43 41.22
C PHE A 66 18.29 36.43 42.04
N GLN A 67 18.69 36.21 43.30
CA GLN A 67 18.13 35.14 44.14
C GLN A 67 16.70 35.45 44.61
N GLU A 68 16.36 36.72 44.84
CA GLU A 68 15.03 37.13 45.32
C GLU A 68 13.93 36.91 44.26
N THR A 69 14.24 37.17 42.99
CA THR A 69 13.29 37.08 41.88
C THR A 69 13.47 35.81 41.04
N ASP A 70 14.45 34.98 41.40
CA ASP A 70 14.88 33.80 40.63
C ASP A 70 15.13 34.10 39.13
N GLU A 71 15.63 35.31 38.83
CA GLU A 71 15.91 35.77 37.46
C GLU A 71 17.39 35.60 37.13
N VAL A 72 17.68 35.11 35.93
CA VAL A 72 19.01 35.08 35.34
C VAL A 72 19.08 36.02 34.13
N GLU A 73 20.08 36.89 34.12
CA GLU A 73 20.47 37.70 32.98
C GLU A 73 21.83 37.20 32.47
N VAL A 74 21.87 36.81 31.21
CA VAL A 74 23.03 36.15 30.60
C VAL A 74 23.44 36.91 29.35
N GLU A 75 24.73 37.12 29.18
CA GLU A 75 25.31 37.92 28.10
C GLU A 75 26.55 37.24 27.49
N GLY A 76 26.61 37.24 26.15
CA GLY A 76 27.76 36.77 25.37
C GLY A 76 27.82 35.25 25.18
N ASP A 77 27.90 34.81 23.92
CA ASP A 77 28.01 33.40 23.49
C ASP A 77 27.10 32.42 24.25
N ILE A 78 25.84 32.82 24.41
CA ILE A 78 24.86 32.07 25.20
C ILE A 78 24.53 30.77 24.49
N ARG A 79 24.51 29.66 25.22
CA ARG A 79 23.98 28.37 24.78
C ARG A 79 23.13 27.77 25.89
N ILE A 80 21.85 27.57 25.59
CA ILE A 80 20.91 26.81 26.40
C ILE A 80 20.83 25.40 25.80
N GLU A 81 20.96 24.40 26.67
CA GLU A 81 20.67 23.01 26.36
C GLU A 81 19.59 22.50 27.32
N GLN A 82 18.44 22.10 26.78
CA GLN A 82 17.30 21.63 27.56
C GLN A 82 16.65 20.46 26.86
N GLN A 83 16.64 19.30 27.52
CA GLN A 83 16.03 18.06 27.01
C GLN A 83 16.47 17.66 25.59
N GLY A 84 17.63 18.13 25.10
CA GLY A 84 18.18 17.88 23.77
C GLY A 84 17.93 19.00 22.74
N ASP A 85 17.13 20.01 23.05
CA ASP A 85 17.06 21.25 22.28
C ASP A 85 18.28 22.12 22.59
N VAL A 86 18.84 22.75 21.55
CA VAL A 86 19.98 23.66 21.66
C VAL A 86 19.59 25.02 21.10
N ILE A 87 19.63 26.05 21.94
CA ILE A 87 19.34 27.44 21.54
C ILE A 87 20.56 28.29 21.88
N LYS A 88 21.09 29.00 20.90
CA LYS A 88 22.21 29.95 21.08
C LYS A 88 21.74 31.37 20.86
N GLY A 89 22.29 32.35 21.56
CA GLY A 89 21.90 33.75 21.38
C GLY A 89 22.87 34.75 22.00
N SER A 90 22.46 36.01 22.00
CA SER A 90 23.32 37.15 22.38
C SER A 90 23.04 37.68 23.78
N ARG A 91 21.76 37.77 24.15
CA ARG A 91 21.27 38.18 25.47
C ARG A 91 20.09 37.31 25.87
N LEU A 92 20.04 36.86 27.11
CA LEU A 92 18.95 36.08 27.69
C LEU A 92 18.54 36.72 29.01
N LYS A 93 17.23 36.87 29.21
CA LYS A 93 16.63 37.14 30.51
C LYS A 93 15.59 36.06 30.78
N MET A 94 15.71 35.32 31.88
CA MET A 94 14.85 34.18 32.16
C MET A 94 14.64 34.02 33.66
N ASN A 95 13.43 33.67 34.08
CA ASN A 95 13.15 33.23 35.44
C ASN A 95 13.28 31.69 35.49
N LEU A 96 14.07 31.15 36.43
CA LEU A 96 14.42 29.72 36.45
C LEU A 96 13.27 28.83 36.95
N GLU A 97 12.46 29.32 37.89
CA GLU A 97 11.29 28.65 38.46
C GLU A 97 10.17 28.49 37.44
N THR A 98 9.68 29.61 36.90
CA THR A 98 8.60 29.64 35.90
C THR A 98 9.06 29.17 34.52
N LYS A 99 10.38 29.19 34.28
CA LYS A 99 11.02 28.97 32.97
C LYS A 99 10.56 29.95 31.89
N ILE A 100 10.05 31.11 32.28
CA ILE A 100 9.64 32.16 31.36
C ILE A 100 10.85 33.05 31.07
N GLY A 101 11.11 33.35 29.80
CA GLY A 101 12.25 34.17 29.43
C GLY A 101 12.20 34.71 28.01
N GLN A 102 13.17 35.54 27.68
CA GLN A 102 13.36 36.12 26.37
C GLN A 102 14.84 36.02 25.99
N MET A 103 15.11 35.61 24.75
CA MET A 103 16.45 35.65 24.17
C MET A 103 16.46 36.39 22.83
N ASP A 104 17.49 37.19 22.63
CA ASP A 104 17.72 37.98 21.41
C ASP A 104 18.67 37.26 20.43
N ASN A 105 18.31 37.32 19.15
CA ASN A 105 18.98 36.67 18.02
C ASN A 105 19.19 35.16 18.19
N PRO A 106 18.14 34.38 18.54
CA PRO A 106 18.27 32.94 18.75
C PRO A 106 18.62 32.20 17.46
N ILE A 107 19.60 31.29 17.55
CA ILE A 107 19.87 30.23 16.58
C ILE A 107 19.51 28.92 17.27
N TYR A 108 18.52 28.20 16.76
CA TYR A 108 17.99 27.01 17.41
C TYR A 108 18.17 25.76 16.54
N SER A 109 18.44 24.64 17.22
CA SER A 109 18.43 23.29 16.69
C SER A 109 17.62 22.43 17.67
N LEU A 110 16.53 21.85 17.19
CA LEU A 110 15.63 21.08 18.06
C LEU A 110 16.12 19.62 18.18
N LYS A 111 15.71 18.97 19.28
CA LYS A 111 16.14 17.65 19.76
C LYS A 111 16.18 16.55 18.70
N ASP A 112 15.28 16.59 17.73
CA ASP A 112 15.18 15.57 16.68
C ASP A 112 16.28 15.72 15.61
N GLY A 113 17.16 16.74 15.73
CA GLY A 113 18.33 17.00 14.88
C GLY A 113 18.01 17.35 13.43
N SER A 114 16.74 17.22 13.04
CA SER A 114 16.25 17.35 11.67
C SER A 114 15.76 18.75 11.34
N SER A 115 15.58 19.63 12.32
CA SER A 115 15.09 20.99 12.12
C SER A 115 15.95 22.04 12.80
N ARG A 116 16.24 23.12 12.07
CA ARG A 116 17.00 24.26 12.57
C ARG A 116 16.38 25.58 12.13
N GLY A 117 16.78 26.66 12.81
CA GLY A 117 16.30 27.97 12.45
C GLY A 117 16.99 29.12 13.15
N ARG A 118 16.54 30.33 12.83
CA ARG A 118 16.95 31.59 13.45
C ARG A 118 15.74 32.48 13.65
N ALA A 119 15.75 33.33 14.66
CA ALA A 119 14.71 34.35 14.83
C ALA A 119 15.34 35.65 15.35
N ASN A 120 14.57 36.74 15.38
CA ASN A 120 15.03 37.98 16.02
C ASN A 120 14.90 37.90 17.54
N THR A 121 13.81 37.29 18.01
CA THR A 121 13.56 37.06 19.43
C THR A 121 12.87 35.72 19.61
N VAL A 122 13.22 35.00 20.68
CA VAL A 122 12.41 33.89 21.20
C VAL A 122 11.88 34.26 22.57
N LEU A 123 10.59 34.09 22.76
CA LEU A 123 9.92 34.12 24.06
C LEU A 123 9.75 32.67 24.50
N ILE A 124 10.33 32.33 25.64
CA ILE A 124 10.14 31.05 26.31
C ILE A 124 8.95 31.29 27.26
N GLU A 125 7.81 30.66 26.98
CA GLU A 125 6.54 30.91 27.69
C GLU A 125 6.22 29.81 28.72
N GLY A 126 7.21 28.97 29.03
CA GLY A 126 7.11 27.84 29.96
C GLY A 126 7.86 26.62 29.44
N ASP A 127 7.77 25.49 30.16
CA ASP A 127 8.48 24.26 29.81
C ASP A 127 8.03 23.71 28.44
N GLY A 128 8.93 23.74 27.45
CA GLY A 128 8.66 23.26 26.10
C GLY A 128 7.76 24.17 25.24
N LEU A 129 7.48 25.41 25.68
CA LEU A 129 6.69 26.40 24.94
C LEU A 129 7.59 27.52 24.43
N TYR A 130 7.71 27.64 23.11
CA TYR A 130 8.56 28.63 22.46
C TYR A 130 7.77 29.46 21.45
N ARG A 131 7.96 30.77 21.49
CA ARG A 131 7.40 31.70 20.51
C ARG A 131 8.50 32.52 19.86
N PHE A 132 8.76 32.24 18.59
CA PHE A 132 9.78 32.91 17.80
C PHE A 132 9.15 34.05 16.98
N ARG A 133 9.72 35.26 17.10
CA ARG A 133 9.35 36.43 16.30
C ARG A 133 10.31 36.59 15.12
N GLN A 134 9.76 36.78 13.92
CA GLN A 134 10.51 36.84 12.66
C GLN A 134 11.39 35.59 12.48
N ALA A 135 10.78 34.42 12.61
CA ALA A 135 11.41 33.12 12.59
C ALA A 135 11.74 32.66 11.16
N ARG A 136 12.87 31.96 11.02
CA ARG A 136 13.28 31.19 9.83
C ARG A 136 13.41 29.74 10.23
N TYR A 137 12.75 28.85 9.51
CA TYR A 137 12.73 27.40 9.77
C TYR A 137 13.13 26.60 8.53
N THR A 138 13.99 25.59 8.69
CA THR A 138 14.39 24.65 7.63
C THR A 138 14.84 23.30 8.19
N THR A 139 14.69 22.23 7.40
CA THR A 139 15.30 20.92 7.68
C THR A 139 16.57 20.68 6.87
N CYS A 140 17.03 21.67 6.10
CA CYS A 140 18.27 21.56 5.35
C CYS A 140 19.50 21.58 6.26
N PRO A 141 20.56 20.83 5.92
CA PRO A 141 21.80 20.81 6.69
C PRO A 141 22.43 22.20 6.77
N GLU A 142 23.35 22.39 7.71
CA GLU A 142 24.08 23.65 7.85
C GLU A 142 24.81 24.02 6.55
N GLY A 143 24.79 25.31 6.19
CA GLY A 143 25.34 25.80 4.92
C GLY A 143 24.41 25.68 3.70
N ASN A 144 23.26 25.00 3.83
CA ASN A 144 22.26 24.90 2.75
C ASN A 144 20.91 25.49 3.20
N GLU A 145 20.39 26.47 2.45
CA GLU A 145 19.06 27.06 2.67
C GLU A 145 18.19 26.94 1.41
N ASP A 146 18.25 25.79 0.74
CA ASP A 146 17.50 25.51 -0.48
C ASP A 146 16.00 25.67 -0.27
N TRP A 147 15.50 25.44 0.94
CA TRP A 147 14.17 25.88 1.31
C TRP A 147 14.14 26.45 2.73
N VAL A 148 13.35 27.50 2.92
CA VAL A 148 13.17 28.18 4.21
C VAL A 148 11.73 28.65 4.34
N VAL A 149 11.14 28.42 5.52
CA VAL A 149 9.88 29.07 5.93
C VAL A 149 10.25 30.29 6.76
N GLN A 150 9.78 31.47 6.36
CA GLN A 150 9.90 32.71 7.10
C GLN A 150 8.53 33.06 7.69
N ALA A 151 8.41 33.24 8.99
CA ALA A 151 7.14 33.57 9.63
C ALA A 151 7.32 34.77 10.58
N ASP A 152 6.34 35.67 10.61
CA ASP A 152 6.36 36.79 11.56
C ASP A 152 6.24 36.30 13.00
N ASP A 153 5.50 35.21 13.18
CA ASP A 153 5.24 34.58 14.47
C ASP A 153 5.19 33.06 14.29
N LEU A 154 6.02 32.34 15.04
CA LEU A 154 6.07 30.88 15.09
C LEU A 154 5.98 30.44 16.55
N GLU A 155 4.85 29.85 16.90
CA GLU A 155 4.61 29.23 18.20
C GLU A 155 4.91 27.73 18.08
N MET A 156 5.69 27.17 18.99
CA MET A 156 6.05 25.76 19.05
C MET A 156 5.76 25.22 20.45
N ASN A 157 5.01 24.12 20.51
CA ASN A 157 4.70 23.40 21.73
C ASN A 157 5.31 22.01 21.65
N ASN A 158 6.46 21.82 22.30
CA ASN A 158 7.19 20.55 22.34
C ASN A 158 6.47 19.45 23.13
N ASN A 159 5.59 19.83 24.06
CA ASN A 159 4.81 18.86 24.83
C ASN A 159 3.75 18.18 23.95
N GLU A 160 3.06 18.97 23.12
CA GLU A 160 2.08 18.46 22.13
C GLU A 160 2.72 18.11 20.77
N LYS A 161 3.97 18.50 20.56
CA LYS A 161 4.68 18.42 19.26
C LYS A 161 3.93 19.12 18.12
N THR A 162 3.44 20.33 18.42
CA THR A 162 2.63 21.16 17.50
C THR A 162 3.27 22.52 17.25
N GLY A 163 3.01 23.08 16.07
CA GLY A 163 3.48 24.40 15.68
C GLY A 163 2.38 25.22 15.03
N THR A 164 2.28 26.49 15.40
CA THR A 164 1.38 27.46 14.76
C THR A 164 2.20 28.60 14.16
N THR A 165 1.87 29.01 12.96
CA THR A 165 2.54 30.11 12.25
C THR A 165 1.54 31.17 11.84
N ARG A 166 1.98 32.43 11.85
CA ARG A 166 1.26 33.56 11.25
C ARG A 166 2.13 34.23 10.20
N SER A 167 1.50 34.63 9.09
CA SER A 167 2.18 35.26 7.94
C SER A 167 3.41 34.47 7.47
N ALA A 168 3.24 33.16 7.27
CA ALA A 168 4.35 32.30 6.85
C ALA A 168 4.55 32.37 5.34
N LYS A 169 5.79 32.59 4.92
CA LYS A 169 6.25 32.64 3.53
C LYS A 169 7.26 31.50 3.31
N LEU A 170 6.97 30.63 2.36
CA LEU A 170 7.86 29.55 1.94
C LEU A 170 8.69 30.00 0.74
N THR A 171 10.01 29.98 0.88
CA THR A 171 10.97 30.22 -0.20
C THR A 171 11.70 28.94 -0.56
N PHE A 172 11.84 28.68 -1.86
CA PHE A 172 12.62 27.59 -2.44
C PHE A 172 13.66 28.16 -3.39
N LEU A 173 14.95 27.86 -3.17
CA LEU A 173 16.11 28.41 -3.87
C LEU A 173 16.07 29.95 -3.95
N GLY A 174 15.67 30.59 -2.85
CA GLY A 174 15.49 32.05 -2.75
C GLY A 174 14.22 32.59 -3.39
N VAL A 175 13.45 31.79 -4.13
CA VAL A 175 12.21 32.21 -4.79
C VAL A 175 11.01 31.92 -3.89
N PRO A 176 10.12 32.89 -3.62
CA PRO A 176 8.90 32.63 -2.86
C PRO A 176 7.92 31.77 -3.66
N ILE A 177 7.53 30.63 -3.09
CA ILE A 177 6.62 29.66 -3.74
C ILE A 177 5.28 29.51 -3.02
N GLY A 178 5.15 30.05 -1.80
CA GLY A 178 3.90 29.98 -1.04
C GLY A 178 3.83 31.01 0.06
N TYR A 179 2.61 31.40 0.39
CA TYR A 179 2.27 32.25 1.52
C TYR A 179 1.02 31.71 2.21
N THR A 180 1.01 31.70 3.53
CA THR A 180 -0.21 31.47 4.31
C THR A 180 -0.32 32.49 5.43
N PRO A 181 -1.50 33.13 5.62
CA PRO A 181 -1.70 34.04 6.74
C PRO A 181 -1.68 33.31 8.09
N TRP A 182 -2.05 32.03 8.09
CA TRP A 182 -2.06 31.17 9.28
C TRP A 182 -1.84 29.71 8.89
N GLY A 183 -1.06 28.97 9.68
CA GLY A 183 -0.85 27.54 9.47
C GLY A 183 -0.60 26.80 10.76
N ASN A 184 -1.20 25.61 10.92
CA ASN A 184 -1.00 24.71 12.04
C ASN A 184 -0.40 23.39 11.53
N PHE A 185 0.68 22.94 12.13
CA PHE A 185 1.39 21.72 11.74
C PHE A 185 1.82 20.91 12.96
N SER A 186 2.08 19.62 12.75
CA SER A 186 2.65 18.73 13.75
C SER A 186 4.01 18.22 13.26
N TYR A 187 4.99 18.18 14.15
CA TYR A 187 6.29 17.54 13.90
C TYR A 187 6.42 16.17 14.58
N SER A 188 5.34 15.67 15.20
CA SER A 188 5.19 14.27 15.62
C SER A 188 4.52 13.38 14.58
N GLY A 189 4.00 13.97 13.51
CA GLY A 189 3.15 13.29 12.52
C GLY A 189 1.68 13.16 12.94
N GLU A 190 1.25 13.87 13.98
CA GLU A 190 -0.15 13.91 14.38
C GLU A 190 -1.04 14.65 13.37
N ARG A 191 -2.30 14.21 13.30
CA ARG A 191 -3.30 14.77 12.38
C ARG A 191 -3.72 16.17 12.84
N LYS A 192 -3.58 17.18 11.98
CA LYS A 192 -4.01 18.56 12.25
C LYS A 192 -4.85 19.13 11.11
N THR A 193 -5.87 19.89 11.47
CA THR A 193 -6.74 20.60 10.52
C THR A 193 -5.98 21.70 9.81
N GLY A 194 -6.11 21.80 8.49
CA GLY A 194 -5.44 22.82 7.71
C GLY A 194 -5.49 22.61 6.20
N LEU A 195 -5.00 23.60 5.46
CA LEU A 195 -4.74 23.47 4.02
C LEU A 195 -3.55 22.53 3.80
N LEU A 196 -3.71 21.54 2.93
CA LEU A 196 -2.58 20.75 2.46
C LEU A 196 -1.99 21.37 1.21
N ALA A 197 -0.81 20.90 0.84
CA ALA A 197 -0.12 21.39 -0.35
C ALA A 197 -0.99 21.26 -1.62
N PRO A 198 -0.98 22.26 -2.51
CA PRO A 198 -1.73 22.21 -3.74
C PRO A 198 -1.17 21.13 -4.66
N ILE A 199 -2.07 20.47 -5.38
CA ILE A 199 -1.75 19.43 -6.36
C ILE A 199 -2.03 20.00 -7.74
N TYR A 200 -1.01 20.11 -8.58
CA TYR A 200 -1.16 20.48 -9.99
C TYR A 200 -0.91 19.26 -10.88
N SER A 201 -1.63 19.15 -11.97
CA SER A 201 -1.45 18.13 -12.99
C SER A 201 -1.89 18.68 -14.35
N THR A 202 -1.40 18.10 -15.44
CA THR A 202 -1.87 18.42 -16.78
C THR A 202 -2.20 17.13 -17.53
N ASN A 203 -3.35 17.11 -18.20
CA ASN A 203 -3.73 16.02 -19.08
C ASN A 203 -4.58 16.52 -20.26
N ALA A 204 -4.71 15.70 -21.30
CA ALA A 204 -5.39 16.10 -22.53
C ALA A 204 -6.89 16.42 -22.34
N LYS A 205 -7.56 15.76 -21.38
CA LYS A 205 -9.01 15.83 -21.14
C LYS A 205 -9.42 17.00 -20.24
N THR A 206 -8.76 17.19 -19.11
CA THR A 206 -9.04 18.26 -18.14
C THR A 206 -8.22 19.53 -18.38
N GLY A 207 -7.14 19.47 -19.17
CA GLY A 207 -6.19 20.57 -19.33
C GLY A 207 -5.35 20.78 -18.07
N LEU A 208 -5.11 22.03 -17.70
CA LEU A 208 -4.46 22.40 -16.44
C LEU A 208 -5.43 22.09 -15.28
N ASP A 209 -5.03 21.19 -14.38
CA ASP A 209 -5.80 20.70 -13.23
C ASP A 209 -5.07 21.10 -11.94
N ILE A 210 -5.65 22.02 -11.18
CA ILE A 210 -5.13 22.53 -9.91
C ILE A 210 -6.12 22.15 -8.82
N SER A 211 -5.64 21.54 -7.75
CA SER A 211 -6.44 21.08 -6.62
C SER A 211 -5.92 21.66 -5.32
N ILE A 212 -6.81 22.25 -4.52
CA ILE A 212 -6.51 22.80 -3.19
C ILE A 212 -7.28 21.98 -2.15
N PRO A 213 -6.62 21.01 -1.49
CA PRO A 213 -7.21 20.22 -0.41
C PRO A 213 -7.17 20.95 0.95
N PHE A 214 -8.28 20.87 1.67
CA PHE A 214 -8.43 21.25 3.07
C PHE A 214 -8.76 19.99 3.88
N TYR A 215 -7.90 19.66 4.84
CA TYR A 215 -8.08 18.53 5.74
C TYR A 215 -8.69 19.02 7.06
N TRP A 216 -9.73 18.33 7.52
CA TRP A 216 -10.44 18.61 8.75
C TRP A 216 -10.35 17.40 9.68
N ASN A 217 -9.52 17.51 10.71
CA ASN A 217 -9.49 16.56 11.81
C ASN A 217 -10.64 16.88 12.78
N ILE A 218 -11.74 16.12 12.70
CA ILE A 218 -12.96 16.37 13.47
C ILE A 218 -12.82 15.78 14.87
N ALA A 219 -12.34 14.53 14.95
CA ALA A 219 -12.09 13.78 16.18
C ALA A 219 -11.04 12.68 15.92
N PRO A 220 -10.43 12.05 16.94
CA PRO A 220 -9.40 11.03 16.74
C PRO A 220 -9.84 9.87 15.82
N ASN A 221 -11.13 9.59 15.77
CA ASN A 221 -11.76 8.55 14.97
C ASN A 221 -12.50 9.05 13.71
N LEU A 222 -12.52 10.37 13.42
CA LEU A 222 -13.29 10.97 12.32
C LEU A 222 -12.50 12.08 11.63
N ASP A 223 -12.42 12.03 10.30
CA ASP A 223 -11.88 13.14 9.51
C ASP A 223 -12.61 13.35 8.18
N ALA A 224 -12.42 14.55 7.63
CA ALA A 224 -12.94 14.92 6.33
C ALA A 224 -11.87 15.64 5.51
N THR A 225 -11.90 15.48 4.20
CA THR A 225 -11.06 16.24 3.26
C THR A 225 -11.94 16.83 2.17
N PHE A 226 -11.86 18.15 2.00
CA PHE A 226 -12.56 18.89 0.95
C PHE A 226 -11.52 19.40 -0.03
N LYS A 227 -11.72 19.18 -1.32
CA LYS A 227 -10.75 19.61 -2.33
C LYS A 227 -11.46 20.33 -3.46
N ALA A 228 -11.11 21.61 -3.61
CA ALA A 228 -11.50 22.40 -4.77
C ALA A 228 -10.55 22.08 -5.92
N ARG A 229 -11.06 21.41 -6.97
CA ARG A 229 -10.32 20.99 -8.16
C ARG A 229 -10.75 21.82 -9.36
N ALA A 230 -9.96 22.83 -9.71
CA ALA A 230 -10.15 23.63 -10.92
C ALA A 230 -9.48 22.96 -12.12
N MET A 231 -10.23 22.80 -13.21
CA MET A 231 -9.78 22.18 -14.45
C MET A 231 -10.06 23.11 -15.63
N SER A 232 -9.03 23.52 -16.37
CA SER A 232 -9.16 24.55 -17.41
C SER A 232 -10.13 24.19 -18.53
N LYS A 233 -10.39 22.90 -18.79
CA LYS A 233 -11.33 22.41 -19.83
C LYS A 233 -12.66 21.87 -19.29
N ARG A 234 -12.84 21.78 -17.96
CA ARG A 234 -13.98 21.09 -17.34
C ARG A 234 -14.72 21.92 -16.30
N GLY A 235 -14.07 22.91 -15.69
CA GLY A 235 -14.65 23.75 -14.63
C GLY A 235 -14.14 23.39 -13.24
N ILE A 236 -14.89 23.75 -12.20
CA ILE A 236 -14.52 23.54 -10.80
C ILE A 236 -15.30 22.36 -10.25
N MET A 237 -14.59 21.31 -9.84
CA MET A 237 -15.12 20.15 -9.15
C MET A 237 -14.83 20.24 -7.66
N ILE A 238 -15.79 19.87 -6.82
CA ILE A 238 -15.57 19.70 -5.38
C ILE A 238 -15.46 18.20 -5.10
N ASN A 239 -14.29 17.77 -4.65
CA ASN A 239 -14.05 16.41 -4.20
C ASN A 239 -14.16 16.36 -2.67
N ASN A 240 -14.94 15.43 -2.15
CA ASN A 240 -15.17 15.27 -0.71
C ASN A 240 -14.81 13.85 -0.31
N GLU A 241 -14.04 13.70 0.76
CA GLU A 241 -13.73 12.43 1.40
C GLU A 241 -14.08 12.53 2.88
N PHE A 242 -14.77 11.52 3.41
CA PHE A 242 -15.13 11.43 4.82
C PHE A 242 -14.78 10.04 5.33
N ARG A 243 -14.00 9.96 6.40
CA ARG A 243 -13.50 8.70 6.95
C ARG A 243 -13.82 8.61 8.43
N TYR A 244 -14.16 7.41 8.87
CA TYR A 244 -14.38 7.11 10.28
C TYR A 244 -13.82 5.74 10.64
N LEU A 245 -13.39 5.59 11.89
CA LEU A 245 -12.83 4.37 12.45
C LEU A 245 -13.16 4.25 13.94
N THR A 246 -14.08 3.38 14.32
CA THR A 246 -14.32 2.98 15.71
C THR A 246 -13.66 1.63 16.00
N LYS A 247 -13.93 1.07 17.18
CA LYS A 247 -13.46 -0.26 17.57
C LYS A 247 -14.05 -1.38 16.69
N ASP A 248 -15.27 -1.19 16.22
CA ASP A 248 -16.11 -2.19 15.56
C ASP A 248 -16.43 -1.84 14.11
N MET A 249 -16.34 -0.58 13.68
CA MET A 249 -16.62 -0.18 12.31
C MET A 249 -15.54 0.74 11.73
N LYS A 250 -15.38 0.67 10.41
CA LYS A 250 -14.59 1.61 9.63
C LYS A 250 -15.33 1.93 8.33
N GLY A 251 -15.12 3.12 7.81
CA GLY A 251 -15.67 3.45 6.51
C GLY A 251 -15.02 4.64 5.84
N ASN A 252 -15.24 4.71 4.54
CA ASN A 252 -14.81 5.77 3.66
C ASN A 252 -15.95 6.14 2.71
N LEU A 253 -16.35 7.40 2.73
CA LEU A 253 -17.32 8.00 1.82
C LEU A 253 -16.59 9.01 0.94
N ILE A 254 -16.62 8.80 -0.37
CA ILE A 254 -16.18 9.76 -1.38
C ILE A 254 -17.40 10.27 -2.11
N PHE A 255 -17.56 11.58 -2.14
CA PHE A 255 -18.59 12.27 -2.90
C PHE A 255 -17.96 13.36 -3.73
N ASP A 256 -18.07 13.26 -5.05
CA ASP A 256 -17.58 14.30 -5.94
C ASP A 256 -18.70 14.92 -6.73
N ILE A 257 -18.60 16.22 -6.96
CA ILE A 257 -19.55 16.97 -7.77
C ILE A 257 -18.81 17.97 -8.67
N LEU A 258 -19.11 17.91 -9.97
CA LEU A 258 -18.74 18.88 -10.97
C LEU A 258 -20.04 19.50 -11.51
N PRO A 259 -20.45 20.66 -10.99
CA PRO A 259 -21.58 21.38 -11.55
C PRO A 259 -21.21 21.97 -12.91
N ASN A 260 -22.10 21.84 -13.89
CA ASN A 260 -21.97 22.41 -15.23
C ASN A 260 -20.58 22.19 -15.87
N ASP A 261 -20.27 20.94 -16.19
CA ASP A 261 -19.04 20.58 -16.93
C ASP A 261 -18.95 21.44 -18.20
N LEU A 262 -17.84 22.19 -18.36
CA LEU A 262 -17.67 23.15 -19.46
C LEU A 262 -17.66 22.50 -20.86
N GLU A 263 -17.39 21.20 -20.97
CA GLU A 263 -17.40 20.47 -22.25
C GLU A 263 -18.74 19.78 -22.52
N THR A 264 -19.37 19.18 -21.51
CA THR A 264 -20.61 18.41 -21.70
C THR A 264 -21.88 19.19 -21.35
N HIS A 265 -21.76 20.32 -20.65
CA HIS A 265 -22.86 21.12 -20.10
C HIS A 265 -23.79 20.34 -19.14
N GLU A 266 -23.26 19.31 -18.49
CA GLU A 266 -24.01 18.46 -17.55
C GLU A 266 -23.44 18.54 -16.13
N ASN A 267 -24.28 18.20 -15.14
CA ASN A 267 -23.83 17.99 -13.77
C ASN A 267 -23.31 16.56 -13.60
N ARG A 268 -22.04 16.44 -13.25
CA ARG A 268 -21.37 15.13 -13.13
C ARG A 268 -21.03 14.85 -11.67
N ASN A 269 -21.26 13.62 -11.23
CA ASN A 269 -21.02 13.25 -9.84
C ASN A 269 -20.54 11.81 -9.69
N ARG A 270 -19.92 11.55 -8.54
CA ARG A 270 -19.50 10.22 -8.10
C ARG A 270 -19.83 10.03 -6.64
N VAL A 271 -20.35 8.85 -6.31
CA VAL A 271 -20.53 8.37 -4.94
C VAL A 271 -19.76 7.06 -4.81
N GLN A 272 -18.89 6.98 -3.81
CA GLN A 272 -18.28 5.73 -3.38
C GLN A 272 -18.40 5.60 -1.87
N LEU A 273 -18.99 4.51 -1.39
CA LEU A 273 -19.12 4.21 0.02
C LEU A 273 -18.57 2.81 0.27
N ALA A 274 -17.53 2.73 1.11
CA ALA A 274 -17.04 1.48 1.68
C ALA A 274 -17.27 1.52 3.18
N HIS A 275 -17.91 0.49 3.74
CA HIS A 275 -18.17 0.37 5.16
C HIS A 275 -18.00 -1.09 5.58
N ASP A 276 -17.21 -1.30 6.62
CA ASP A 276 -17.03 -2.58 7.29
C ASP A 276 -17.48 -2.41 8.74
N HIS A 277 -18.28 -3.35 9.26
CA HIS A 277 -18.73 -3.33 10.65
C HIS A 277 -18.79 -4.73 11.22
N GLU A 278 -18.03 -4.95 12.28
CA GLU A 278 -18.11 -6.11 13.16
C GLU A 278 -19.24 -5.91 14.17
N LEU A 279 -20.42 -6.47 13.88
CA LEU A 279 -21.60 -6.39 14.75
C LEU A 279 -21.43 -7.20 16.05
N GLY A 280 -20.39 -8.05 16.11
CA GLY A 280 -20.06 -8.89 17.25
C GLY A 280 -20.75 -10.26 17.20
N ARG A 281 -20.32 -11.16 18.10
CA ARG A 281 -20.82 -12.56 18.19
C ARG A 281 -20.74 -13.31 16.85
N GLY A 282 -19.69 -13.06 16.07
CA GLY A 282 -19.47 -13.68 14.76
C GLY A 282 -20.18 -12.98 13.59
N TRP A 283 -21.04 -11.99 13.84
CA TRP A 283 -21.70 -11.22 12.79
C TRP A 283 -20.84 -10.06 12.30
N SER A 284 -20.78 -9.90 10.98
CA SER A 284 -20.16 -8.76 10.31
C SER A 284 -21.00 -8.31 9.12
N THR A 285 -20.85 -7.04 8.74
CA THR A 285 -21.45 -6.49 7.53
C THR A 285 -20.42 -5.73 6.72
N HIS A 286 -20.57 -5.82 5.41
CA HIS A 286 -19.75 -5.12 4.43
C HIS A 286 -20.66 -4.44 3.41
N LEU A 287 -20.48 -3.14 3.21
CA LEU A 287 -21.18 -2.35 2.20
C LEU A 287 -20.14 -1.73 1.27
N ASN A 288 -20.31 -1.96 -0.02
CA ASN A 288 -19.47 -1.42 -1.08
C ASN A 288 -20.35 -0.88 -2.21
N TYR A 289 -20.57 0.43 -2.23
CA TYR A 289 -21.44 1.09 -3.18
C TYR A 289 -20.64 2.06 -4.03
N ASN A 290 -20.60 1.83 -5.34
CA ASN A 290 -19.95 2.71 -6.31
C ASN A 290 -20.96 3.12 -7.38
N ARG A 291 -21.09 4.42 -7.61
CA ARG A 291 -21.94 4.98 -8.65
C ARG A 291 -21.33 6.24 -9.24
N VAL A 292 -21.51 6.41 -10.54
CA VAL A 292 -21.18 7.66 -11.26
C VAL A 292 -22.39 8.13 -12.06
N SER A 293 -22.42 9.42 -12.37
CA SER A 293 -23.48 10.06 -13.17
C SER A 293 -23.58 9.50 -14.59
N ASP A 294 -22.45 9.21 -15.22
CA ASP A 294 -22.34 8.92 -16.65
C ASP A 294 -21.19 7.95 -16.96
N ASP A 295 -21.24 7.31 -18.12
CA ASP A 295 -20.28 6.30 -18.55
C ASP A 295 -18.90 6.88 -18.94
N SER A 296 -18.77 8.19 -19.14
CA SER A 296 -17.48 8.81 -19.45
C SER A 296 -16.76 9.36 -18.21
N PHE A 297 -17.40 9.31 -17.02
CA PHE A 297 -16.91 9.94 -15.79
C PHE A 297 -15.45 9.64 -15.50
N PHE A 298 -15.09 8.35 -15.39
CA PHE A 298 -13.72 7.96 -15.08
C PHE A 298 -12.75 8.18 -16.23
N ARG A 299 -13.21 8.13 -17.48
CA ARG A 299 -12.39 8.36 -18.67
C ARG A 299 -11.98 9.83 -18.81
N ASP A 300 -12.86 10.73 -18.40
CA ASP A 300 -12.64 12.18 -18.52
C ASP A 300 -12.02 12.79 -17.26
N LEU A 301 -12.50 12.38 -16.07
CA LEU A 301 -12.17 13.02 -14.79
C LEU A 301 -11.29 12.16 -13.87
N GLY A 302 -11.16 10.86 -14.14
CA GLY A 302 -10.37 9.93 -13.34
C GLY A 302 -8.87 10.19 -13.43
N LYS A 303 -8.14 9.92 -12.33
CA LYS A 303 -6.67 9.99 -12.29
C LYS A 303 -6.09 8.57 -12.28
N GLY A 304 -5.22 8.28 -13.26
CA GLY A 304 -4.48 7.02 -13.38
C GLY A 304 -5.27 5.82 -13.93
N LEU A 305 -4.55 4.79 -14.35
CA LEU A 305 -5.09 3.59 -15.01
C LEU A 305 -6.24 2.91 -14.25
N ASN A 306 -6.10 2.74 -12.92
CA ASN A 306 -7.09 2.03 -12.09
C ASN A 306 -8.46 2.73 -12.03
N ALA A 307 -8.52 4.02 -12.34
CA ALA A 307 -9.78 4.74 -12.46
C ALA A 307 -10.32 4.60 -13.89
N THR A 308 -9.48 4.89 -14.90
CA THR A 308 -9.89 4.96 -16.31
C THR A 308 -10.21 3.60 -16.93
N SER A 309 -9.70 2.49 -16.37
CA SER A 309 -9.96 1.13 -16.86
C SER A 309 -11.12 0.42 -16.15
N ARG A 310 -11.90 1.13 -15.32
CA ARG A 310 -13.04 0.53 -14.61
C ARG A 310 -14.22 0.38 -15.56
N THR A 311 -14.65 -0.86 -15.76
CA THR A 311 -15.83 -1.19 -16.56
C THR A 311 -17.04 -1.56 -15.71
N ASN A 312 -16.84 -2.12 -14.52
CA ASN A 312 -17.94 -2.51 -13.63
C ASN A 312 -17.76 -1.85 -12.26
N LEU A 313 -18.76 -1.08 -11.83
CA LEU A 313 -18.80 -0.45 -10.52
C LEU A 313 -19.67 -1.28 -9.58
N LEU A 314 -19.04 -1.89 -8.58
CA LEU A 314 -19.68 -2.77 -7.62
C LEU A 314 -20.66 -1.99 -6.73
N GLN A 315 -21.87 -2.52 -6.59
CA GLN A 315 -22.89 -2.08 -5.65
C GLN A 315 -23.37 -3.30 -4.87
N GLN A 316 -22.84 -3.47 -3.67
CA GLN A 316 -23.03 -4.67 -2.87
C GLN A 316 -23.24 -4.34 -1.40
N GLY A 317 -24.22 -4.99 -0.79
CA GLY A 317 -24.34 -5.12 0.66
C GLY A 317 -24.24 -6.59 1.03
N LEU A 318 -23.51 -6.90 2.09
CA LEU A 318 -23.32 -8.26 2.61
C LEU A 318 -23.46 -8.25 4.13
N VAL A 319 -24.12 -9.28 4.65
CA VAL A 319 -24.13 -9.62 6.06
C VAL A 319 -23.63 -11.05 6.16
N ALA A 320 -22.64 -11.27 7.01
CA ALA A 320 -22.05 -12.57 7.25
C ALA A 320 -22.08 -12.91 8.73
N TYR A 321 -22.13 -14.21 9.00
CA TYR A 321 -21.92 -14.81 10.30
C TYR A 321 -20.82 -15.85 10.16
N ASN A 322 -19.79 -15.73 10.98
CA ASN A 322 -18.72 -16.70 11.09
C ASN A 322 -18.62 -17.13 12.56
N GLY A 323 -18.82 -18.41 12.83
CA GLY A 323 -18.81 -18.93 14.18
C GLY A 323 -18.27 -20.36 14.24
N SER A 324 -17.97 -20.79 15.45
CA SER A 324 -17.66 -22.19 15.73
C SER A 324 -18.87 -22.91 16.32
N LEU A 325 -19.18 -24.11 15.83
CA LEU A 325 -20.15 -25.01 16.44
C LEU A 325 -19.41 -26.09 17.23
N GLY A 326 -18.78 -25.70 18.35
CA GLY A 326 -17.97 -26.60 19.19
C GLY A 326 -16.47 -26.32 19.09
N ARG A 327 -15.62 -27.35 19.24
CA ARG A 327 -14.15 -27.19 19.18
C ARG A 327 -13.59 -27.28 17.76
N ASP A 328 -14.16 -28.12 16.90
CA ASP A 328 -13.59 -28.51 15.60
C ASP A 328 -14.57 -28.30 14.41
N ASN A 329 -15.54 -27.40 14.55
CA ASN A 329 -16.54 -27.12 13.53
C ASN A 329 -16.58 -25.64 13.18
N TYR A 330 -16.46 -25.32 11.90
CA TYR A 330 -16.61 -23.99 11.36
C TYR A 330 -17.94 -23.84 10.64
N LEU A 331 -18.67 -22.77 10.94
CA LEU A 331 -19.89 -22.37 10.24
C LEU A 331 -19.71 -20.96 9.69
N SER A 332 -19.85 -20.83 8.38
CA SER A 332 -19.97 -19.55 7.69
C SER A 332 -21.32 -19.46 7.02
N PHE A 333 -22.05 -18.39 7.31
CA PHE A 333 -23.29 -18.04 6.64
C PHE A 333 -23.15 -16.64 6.09
N SER A 334 -23.55 -16.39 4.85
CA SER A 334 -23.58 -15.03 4.32
C SER A 334 -24.79 -14.79 3.43
N THR A 335 -25.36 -13.60 3.53
CA THR A 335 -26.34 -13.08 2.59
C THR A 335 -25.77 -11.84 1.92
N ARG A 336 -25.96 -11.71 0.61
CA ARG A 336 -25.53 -10.55 -0.16
C ARG A 336 -26.58 -10.12 -1.17
N VAL A 337 -26.67 -8.83 -1.39
CA VAL A 337 -27.32 -8.22 -2.55
C VAL A 337 -26.24 -7.57 -3.37
N GLN A 338 -26.20 -7.86 -4.67
CA GLN A 338 -25.10 -7.43 -5.53
C GLN A 338 -25.62 -7.04 -6.92
N GLN A 339 -25.21 -5.87 -7.37
CA GLN A 339 -25.37 -5.43 -8.75
C GLN A 339 -24.14 -4.63 -9.20
N PHE A 340 -24.09 -4.30 -10.49
CA PHE A 340 -23.04 -3.48 -11.06
C PHE A 340 -23.64 -2.36 -11.90
N GLN A 341 -23.04 -1.17 -11.84
CA GLN A 341 -23.16 -0.20 -12.92
C GLN A 341 -22.04 -0.51 -13.93
N THR A 342 -22.41 -1.02 -15.09
CA THR A 342 -21.47 -1.28 -16.19
C THR A 342 -21.29 -0.02 -17.01
N ILE A 343 -20.07 0.50 -17.00
CA ILE A 343 -19.62 1.66 -17.76
C ILE A 343 -19.50 1.24 -19.22
N GLN A 344 -20.36 1.80 -20.08
CA GLN A 344 -20.38 1.44 -21.50
C GLN A 344 -19.21 2.07 -22.27
N ASP A 345 -18.64 1.30 -23.20
CA ASP A 345 -17.74 1.83 -24.22
C ASP A 345 -18.56 2.24 -25.46
N PRO A 346 -18.38 3.46 -26.00
CA PRO A 346 -19.18 3.94 -27.13
C PRO A 346 -18.91 3.16 -28.44
N VAL A 347 -17.80 2.44 -28.54
CA VAL A 347 -17.43 1.65 -29.73
C VAL A 347 -17.89 0.20 -29.61
N VAL A 348 -17.85 -0.36 -28.40
CA VAL A 348 -18.21 -1.76 -28.15
C VAL A 348 -19.10 -1.85 -26.91
N THR A 349 -20.39 -2.16 -27.12
CA THR A 349 -21.33 -2.37 -26.02
C THR A 349 -20.88 -3.53 -25.13
N ILE A 350 -20.85 -3.27 -23.82
CA ILE A 350 -20.42 -4.25 -22.82
C ILE A 350 -21.68 -4.88 -22.21
N VAL A 351 -21.79 -6.20 -22.31
CA VAL A 351 -22.87 -6.97 -21.68
C VAL A 351 -22.77 -6.79 -20.16
N THR A 352 -23.86 -6.34 -19.55
CA THR A 352 -23.94 -6.15 -18.09
C THR A 352 -23.82 -7.49 -17.36
N PRO A 353 -23.12 -7.57 -16.21
CA PRO A 353 -23.17 -8.76 -15.37
C PRO A 353 -24.56 -8.99 -14.77
N TYR A 354 -24.91 -10.24 -14.47
CA TYR A 354 -26.11 -10.58 -13.70
C TYR A 354 -26.09 -9.92 -12.31
N LYS A 355 -27.26 -9.46 -11.86
CA LYS A 355 -27.49 -9.08 -10.47
C LYS A 355 -27.78 -10.32 -9.63
N ARG A 356 -27.45 -10.28 -8.35
CA ARG A 356 -27.73 -11.34 -7.36
C ARG A 356 -28.57 -10.76 -6.24
N LEU A 357 -29.88 -11.03 -6.23
CA LEU A 357 -30.87 -10.28 -5.44
C LEU A 357 -31.87 -11.20 -4.71
N PRO A 358 -31.51 -11.83 -3.59
CA PRO A 358 -30.18 -11.91 -2.98
C PRO A 358 -29.46 -13.23 -3.33
N GLN A 359 -28.23 -13.35 -2.85
CA GLN A 359 -27.50 -14.61 -2.73
C GLN A 359 -27.33 -14.96 -1.25
N VAL A 360 -27.63 -16.21 -0.89
CA VAL A 360 -27.41 -16.80 0.41
C VAL A 360 -26.40 -17.94 0.26
N LEU A 361 -25.35 -17.94 1.09
CA LEU A 361 -24.33 -18.97 1.13
C LEU A 361 -24.26 -19.56 2.54
N LEU A 362 -24.04 -20.86 2.60
CA LEU A 362 -23.86 -21.62 3.83
C LEU A 362 -22.70 -22.60 3.62
N ASP A 363 -21.62 -22.40 4.34
CA ASP A 363 -20.46 -23.28 4.34
C ASP A 363 -20.24 -23.81 5.75
N THR A 364 -20.07 -25.13 5.88
CA THR A 364 -19.72 -25.75 7.16
C THR A 364 -18.70 -26.85 6.97
N THR A 365 -17.74 -26.88 7.90
CA THR A 365 -16.67 -27.87 7.93
C THR A 365 -16.57 -28.42 9.33
N GLN A 366 -16.72 -29.73 9.45
CA GLN A 366 -16.48 -30.46 10.69
C GLN A 366 -15.28 -31.37 10.50
N LEU A 367 -14.22 -31.11 11.25
CA LEU A 367 -12.96 -31.85 11.15
C LEU A 367 -12.97 -33.11 12.02
N ASN A 368 -12.23 -34.12 11.58
CA ASN A 368 -11.92 -35.32 12.37
C ASN A 368 -13.14 -36.08 12.94
N VAL A 369 -14.23 -36.16 12.17
CA VAL A 369 -15.37 -37.04 12.48
C VAL A 369 -14.98 -38.46 12.11
N LEU A 370 -14.62 -39.27 13.11
CA LEU A 370 -14.15 -40.66 12.92
C LEU A 370 -12.94 -40.74 11.96
N GLY A 371 -12.04 -39.75 12.00
CA GLY A 371 -10.87 -39.66 11.11
C GLY A 371 -11.16 -39.08 9.71
N ALA A 372 -12.38 -38.59 9.45
CA ALA A 372 -12.77 -37.94 8.21
C ALA A 372 -13.19 -36.47 8.45
N ASP A 373 -12.98 -35.64 7.45
CA ASP A 373 -13.46 -34.26 7.43
C ASP A 373 -14.76 -34.20 6.62
N LEU A 374 -15.82 -33.68 7.23
CA LEU A 374 -17.12 -33.46 6.60
C LEU A 374 -17.23 -32.00 6.19
N ASN A 375 -17.54 -31.75 4.92
CA ASN A 375 -17.74 -30.41 4.39
C ASN A 375 -19.10 -30.33 3.71
N PHE A 376 -19.76 -29.19 3.85
CA PHE A 376 -20.97 -28.88 3.11
C PHE A 376 -20.92 -27.43 2.65
N SER A 377 -21.13 -27.23 1.35
CA SER A 377 -21.33 -25.92 0.74
C SER A 377 -22.72 -25.86 0.11
N GLY A 378 -23.51 -24.88 0.52
CA GLY A 378 -24.85 -24.62 0.00
C GLY A 378 -24.95 -23.19 -0.51
N SER A 379 -25.64 -22.99 -1.64
CA SER A 379 -26.01 -21.66 -2.11
C SER A 379 -27.46 -21.60 -2.56
N TRP A 380 -28.09 -20.45 -2.38
CA TRP A 380 -29.35 -20.08 -3.03
C TRP A 380 -29.17 -18.67 -3.59
N THR A 381 -29.49 -18.45 -4.86
CA THR A 381 -29.27 -17.14 -5.51
C THR A 381 -30.39 -16.85 -6.49
N ASP A 382 -30.95 -15.65 -6.41
CA ASP A 382 -31.87 -15.10 -7.40
C ASP A 382 -31.08 -14.23 -8.39
N PHE A 383 -31.07 -14.61 -9.66
CA PHE A 383 -30.34 -13.94 -10.73
C PHE A 383 -31.29 -13.10 -11.58
N ASP A 384 -30.99 -11.81 -11.69
CA ASP A 384 -31.73 -10.86 -12.53
C ASP A 384 -30.82 -10.27 -13.61
N HIS A 385 -31.36 -10.11 -14.82
CA HIS A 385 -30.66 -9.49 -15.94
C HIS A 385 -31.64 -8.74 -16.86
N PRO A 386 -31.28 -7.54 -17.36
CA PRO A 386 -32.20 -6.74 -18.18
C PRO A 386 -32.57 -7.38 -19.53
N THR A 387 -31.68 -8.19 -20.11
CA THR A 387 -31.85 -8.75 -21.47
C THR A 387 -31.66 -10.26 -21.60
N LEU A 388 -31.22 -10.94 -20.54
CA LEU A 388 -30.91 -12.37 -20.55
C LEU A 388 -31.89 -13.08 -19.59
N VAL A 389 -32.03 -14.39 -19.72
CA VAL A 389 -32.94 -15.18 -18.86
C VAL A 389 -32.54 -15.04 -17.38
N GLY A 390 -33.49 -14.68 -16.53
CA GLY A 390 -33.32 -14.65 -15.08
C GLY A 390 -33.76 -15.97 -14.43
N GLY A 391 -33.56 -16.07 -13.11
CA GLY A 391 -34.10 -17.17 -12.33
C GLY A 391 -33.34 -17.47 -11.04
N LYS A 392 -33.91 -18.38 -10.27
CA LYS A 392 -33.36 -18.82 -8.99
C LYS A 392 -32.56 -20.10 -9.16
N ARG A 393 -31.42 -20.19 -8.48
CA ARG A 393 -30.58 -21.39 -8.42
C ARG A 393 -30.31 -21.76 -6.98
N TYR A 394 -30.40 -23.04 -6.65
CA TYR A 394 -29.81 -23.57 -5.44
C TYR A 394 -28.75 -24.62 -5.75
N THR A 395 -27.68 -24.66 -4.96
CA THR A 395 -26.61 -25.66 -5.05
C THR A 395 -26.38 -26.27 -3.68
N LEU A 396 -26.10 -27.57 -3.66
CA LEU A 396 -25.78 -28.32 -2.45
C LEU A 396 -24.58 -29.22 -2.78
N PHE A 397 -23.51 -29.14 -1.98
CA PHE A 397 -22.29 -29.92 -2.16
C PHE A 397 -21.77 -30.49 -0.83
N PRO A 398 -22.47 -31.48 -0.25
CA PRO A 398 -21.89 -32.31 0.79
C PRO A 398 -20.72 -33.13 0.24
N ASN A 399 -19.61 -33.16 0.98
CA ASN A 399 -18.44 -33.97 0.65
C ASN A 399 -17.71 -34.43 1.92
N VAL A 400 -17.01 -35.55 1.79
CA VAL A 400 -16.24 -36.20 2.85
C VAL A 400 -14.83 -36.43 2.32
N SER A 401 -13.82 -36.07 3.10
CA SER A 401 -12.41 -36.35 2.81
C SER A 401 -11.72 -37.04 3.97
N VAL A 402 -10.78 -37.94 3.69
CA VAL A 402 -10.01 -38.65 4.72
C VAL A 402 -8.53 -38.31 4.56
N PRO A 403 -7.99 -37.29 5.25
CA PRO A 403 -6.59 -36.89 5.08
C PRO A 403 -5.64 -37.84 5.83
N LEU A 404 -5.07 -38.81 5.13
CA LEU A 404 -4.03 -39.69 5.67
C LEU A 404 -2.66 -39.05 5.45
N ARG A 405 -1.96 -38.66 6.52
CA ARG A 405 -0.68 -37.95 6.43
C ARG A 405 0.36 -38.56 7.37
N ASN A 406 1.61 -38.58 6.94
CA ASN A 406 2.77 -38.91 7.77
C ASN A 406 3.90 -37.89 7.51
N SER A 407 5.10 -38.12 8.03
CA SER A 407 6.24 -37.21 7.88
C SER A 407 6.77 -37.09 6.45
N ILE A 408 6.51 -38.08 5.58
CA ILE A 408 7.09 -38.15 4.24
C ILE A 408 6.06 -37.96 3.12
N GLY A 409 4.76 -37.95 3.42
CA GLY A 409 3.74 -37.88 2.39
C GLY A 409 2.30 -37.86 2.89
N PHE A 410 1.39 -37.82 1.93
CA PHE A 410 -0.04 -37.75 2.18
C PHE A 410 -0.84 -38.50 1.10
N ILE A 411 -2.02 -38.98 1.48
CA ILE A 411 -3.07 -39.48 0.61
C ILE A 411 -4.40 -38.99 1.15
N THR A 412 -5.17 -38.27 0.34
CA THR A 412 -6.46 -37.67 0.71
C THR A 412 -7.52 -38.07 -0.31
N PRO A 413 -8.20 -39.22 -0.14
CA PRO A 413 -9.43 -39.50 -0.86
C PRO A 413 -10.53 -38.52 -0.45
N LYS A 414 -11.34 -38.10 -1.42
CA LYS A 414 -12.50 -37.26 -1.23
C LYS A 414 -13.64 -37.70 -2.14
N ILE A 415 -14.85 -37.73 -1.59
CA ILE A 415 -16.08 -38.00 -2.33
C ILE A 415 -17.13 -36.95 -1.97
N GLY A 416 -17.86 -36.45 -2.96
CA GLY A 416 -18.95 -35.51 -2.75
C GLY A 416 -20.05 -35.67 -3.78
N VAL A 417 -21.20 -35.07 -3.51
CA VAL A 417 -22.33 -35.04 -4.44
C VAL A 417 -22.73 -33.60 -4.66
N HIS A 418 -22.55 -33.11 -5.89
CA HIS A 418 -22.92 -31.76 -6.27
C HIS A 418 -24.31 -31.77 -6.91
N HIS A 419 -25.29 -31.23 -6.21
CA HIS A 419 -26.65 -31.04 -6.71
C HIS A 419 -26.89 -29.57 -7.05
N THR A 420 -27.60 -29.32 -8.15
CA THR A 420 -27.98 -27.99 -8.61
C THR A 420 -29.41 -28.05 -9.13
N GLY A 421 -30.27 -27.18 -8.63
CA GLY A 421 -31.64 -27.02 -9.13
C GLY A 421 -31.90 -25.58 -9.52
N TYR A 422 -32.73 -25.40 -10.54
CA TYR A 422 -33.09 -24.10 -11.08
C TYR A 422 -34.60 -23.88 -11.02
N ASN A 423 -35.00 -22.63 -10.98
CA ASN A 423 -36.35 -22.15 -11.25
C ASN A 423 -36.19 -20.92 -12.15
N LEU A 424 -36.32 -21.13 -13.45
CA LEU A 424 -35.99 -20.17 -14.50
C LEU A 424 -37.23 -19.39 -14.95
N ASP A 425 -37.01 -18.14 -15.33
CA ASP A 425 -38.01 -17.34 -16.02
C ASP A 425 -38.32 -17.91 -17.40
N SER A 426 -39.52 -17.62 -17.91
CA SER A 426 -39.93 -18.15 -19.22
C SER A 426 -39.08 -17.52 -20.33
N SER A 427 -38.37 -18.35 -21.10
CA SER A 427 -37.59 -17.91 -22.25
C SER A 427 -37.62 -18.96 -23.36
N ALA A 428 -37.60 -18.53 -24.62
CA ALA A 428 -37.53 -19.43 -25.77
C ALA A 428 -36.26 -20.30 -25.78
N ALA A 429 -35.19 -19.85 -25.10
CA ALA A 429 -33.92 -20.58 -24.99
C ALA A 429 -33.91 -21.66 -23.88
N THR A 430 -34.88 -21.66 -22.97
CA THR A 430 -34.94 -22.57 -21.81
C THR A 430 -36.34 -23.20 -21.72
N PRO A 431 -36.62 -24.27 -22.49
CA PRO A 431 -37.95 -24.90 -22.54
C PRO A 431 -38.35 -25.56 -21.21
N ASP A 432 -37.38 -26.04 -20.42
CA ASP A 432 -37.61 -26.50 -19.05
C ASP A 432 -37.36 -25.35 -18.06
N LYS A 433 -38.38 -25.04 -17.25
CA LYS A 433 -38.29 -24.03 -16.19
C LYS A 433 -37.60 -24.53 -14.92
N ASN A 434 -37.56 -25.85 -14.69
CA ASN A 434 -37.01 -26.41 -13.46
C ASN A 434 -35.95 -27.50 -13.73
N PRO A 435 -34.93 -27.21 -14.55
CA PRO A 435 -33.88 -28.19 -14.80
C PRO A 435 -33.09 -28.46 -13.51
N ASN A 436 -32.57 -29.67 -13.39
CA ASN A 436 -31.72 -30.07 -12.28
C ASN A 436 -30.51 -30.89 -12.76
N ARG A 437 -29.46 -30.91 -11.95
CA ARG A 437 -28.22 -31.64 -12.21
C ARG A 437 -27.66 -32.19 -10.91
N THR A 438 -27.39 -33.49 -10.88
CA THR A 438 -26.72 -34.18 -9.76
C THR A 438 -25.49 -34.91 -10.27
N LEU A 439 -24.32 -34.59 -9.70
CA LEU A 439 -23.04 -35.13 -10.09
C LEU A 439 -22.28 -35.67 -8.87
N PRO A 440 -21.95 -36.97 -8.79
CA PRO A 440 -20.93 -37.42 -7.87
C PRO A 440 -19.56 -36.90 -8.33
N ILE A 441 -18.76 -36.42 -7.39
CA ILE A 441 -17.40 -35.94 -7.61
C ILE A 441 -16.49 -36.76 -6.71
N MET A 442 -15.48 -37.41 -7.31
CA MET A 442 -14.47 -38.16 -6.57
C MET A 442 -13.11 -37.57 -6.91
N SER A 443 -12.28 -37.38 -5.89
CA SER A 443 -10.88 -37.01 -6.07
C SER A 443 -9.97 -37.79 -5.13
N LEU A 444 -8.74 -38.02 -5.56
CA LEU A 444 -7.70 -38.64 -4.75
C LEU A 444 -6.42 -37.84 -4.94
N ASP A 445 -5.98 -37.18 -3.87
CA ASP A 445 -4.76 -36.39 -3.86
C ASP A 445 -3.66 -37.12 -3.09
N SER A 446 -2.51 -37.32 -3.72
CA SER A 446 -1.41 -38.05 -3.12
C SER A 446 -0.08 -37.41 -3.46
N GLY A 447 0.83 -37.38 -2.49
CA GLY A 447 2.16 -36.84 -2.69
C GLY A 447 3.14 -37.39 -1.68
N VAL A 448 4.41 -37.41 -2.07
CA VAL A 448 5.54 -37.78 -1.21
C VAL A 448 6.58 -36.69 -1.35
N THR A 449 7.29 -36.38 -0.27
CA THR A 449 8.40 -35.44 -0.26
C THR A 449 9.68 -36.21 0.05
N PHE A 450 10.64 -36.11 -0.86
CA PHE A 450 12.01 -36.58 -0.64
C PHE A 450 12.90 -35.36 -0.52
N ASP A 451 13.83 -35.37 0.43
CA ASP A 451 14.82 -34.34 0.62
C ASP A 451 16.22 -34.93 0.63
N ARG A 452 17.21 -34.13 0.22
CA ARG A 452 18.62 -34.46 0.32
C ARG A 452 19.44 -33.20 0.50
N GLU A 453 20.51 -33.30 1.28
CA GLU A 453 21.54 -32.28 1.32
C GLU A 453 22.36 -32.29 0.03
N THR A 454 22.67 -31.11 -0.49
CA THR A 454 23.49 -30.92 -1.67
C THR A 454 24.36 -29.68 -1.51
N LYS A 455 25.46 -29.62 -2.27
CA LYS A 455 26.36 -28.46 -2.29
C LYS A 455 26.42 -27.90 -3.69
N LEU A 456 26.17 -26.61 -3.83
CA LEU A 456 26.22 -25.92 -5.11
C LEU A 456 27.06 -24.65 -4.95
N ARG A 457 28.17 -24.57 -5.67
CA ARG A 457 29.11 -23.43 -5.64
C ARG A 457 29.68 -23.10 -4.24
N GLY A 458 29.80 -24.12 -3.38
CA GLY A 458 30.35 -23.98 -2.01
C GLY A 458 29.29 -23.81 -0.93
N GLU A 459 28.08 -23.39 -1.30
CA GLU A 459 26.94 -23.21 -0.38
C GLU A 459 26.19 -24.54 -0.17
N GLN A 460 25.63 -24.71 1.04
CA GLN A 460 24.82 -25.88 1.41
C GLN A 460 23.34 -25.63 1.13
N PHE A 461 22.70 -26.61 0.51
CA PHE A 461 21.29 -26.57 0.19
C PHE A 461 20.60 -27.88 0.53
N THR A 462 19.37 -27.80 1.03
CA THR A 462 18.43 -28.91 1.03
C THR A 462 17.64 -28.88 -0.27
N GLN A 463 17.82 -29.90 -1.11
CA GLN A 463 17.01 -30.09 -2.31
C GLN A 463 15.83 -31.00 -1.99
N THR A 464 14.60 -30.57 -2.30
CA THR A 464 13.42 -31.44 -2.25
C THR A 464 13.00 -31.91 -3.64
N ILE A 465 12.40 -33.10 -3.70
CA ILE A 465 11.73 -33.65 -4.87
C ILE A 465 10.37 -34.17 -4.39
N GLU A 466 9.31 -33.61 -4.97
CA GLU A 466 7.94 -33.77 -4.52
C GLU A 466 7.06 -34.24 -5.70
N PRO A 467 7.04 -35.56 -5.97
CA PRO A 467 6.05 -36.14 -6.86
C PRO A 467 4.65 -36.03 -6.25
N ARG A 468 3.68 -35.66 -7.07
CA ARG A 468 2.26 -35.57 -6.70
C ARG A 468 1.40 -36.19 -7.80
N LEU A 469 0.49 -37.07 -7.41
CA LEU A 469 -0.52 -37.66 -8.29
C LEU A 469 -1.91 -37.24 -7.80
N TYR A 470 -2.73 -36.77 -8.72
CA TYR A 470 -4.07 -36.30 -8.43
C TYR A 470 -5.08 -36.86 -9.43
N TYR A 471 -6.01 -37.68 -8.95
CA TYR A 471 -7.07 -38.25 -9.77
C TYR A 471 -8.38 -37.51 -9.53
N VAL A 472 -9.15 -37.27 -10.59
CA VAL A 472 -10.51 -36.71 -10.51
C VAL A 472 -11.44 -37.48 -11.43
N TYR A 473 -12.60 -37.84 -10.89
CA TYR A 473 -13.71 -38.41 -11.62
C TYR A 473 -15.00 -37.61 -11.38
N VAL A 474 -15.61 -37.15 -12.47
CA VAL A 474 -16.92 -36.50 -12.55
C VAL A 474 -17.63 -37.02 -13.80
N PRO A 475 -18.77 -37.71 -13.70
CA PRO A 475 -19.44 -38.27 -14.85
C PRO A 475 -20.02 -37.18 -15.76
N TYR A 476 -20.14 -37.49 -17.05
CA TYR A 476 -20.78 -36.59 -18.00
C TYR A 476 -22.28 -36.44 -17.71
N ARG A 477 -22.74 -35.17 -17.74
CA ARG A 477 -24.14 -34.79 -17.85
C ARG A 477 -24.23 -33.66 -18.86
N ASP A 478 -25.22 -33.73 -19.74
CA ASP A 478 -25.50 -32.65 -20.67
C ASP A 478 -25.97 -31.42 -19.89
N GLN A 479 -25.31 -30.30 -20.15
CA GLN A 479 -25.51 -29.00 -19.50
C GLN A 479 -25.73 -27.89 -20.55
N SER A 480 -25.94 -28.26 -21.82
CA SER A 480 -26.10 -27.32 -22.93
C SER A 480 -27.32 -26.41 -22.79
N LEU A 481 -28.41 -26.94 -22.21
CA LEU A 481 -29.65 -26.21 -21.95
C LEU A 481 -29.67 -25.46 -20.60
N LEU A 482 -28.64 -25.62 -19.76
CA LEU A 482 -28.55 -24.87 -18.51
C LEU A 482 -28.05 -23.45 -18.79
N PRO A 483 -28.62 -22.39 -18.18
CA PRO A 483 -28.10 -21.03 -18.33
C PRO A 483 -26.70 -20.91 -17.71
N ASN A 484 -25.98 -19.85 -18.07
CA ASN A 484 -24.70 -19.48 -17.45
C ASN A 484 -24.83 -18.11 -16.78
N PHE A 485 -24.95 -18.09 -15.46
CA PHE A 485 -25.06 -16.90 -14.64
C PHE A 485 -23.70 -16.45 -14.09
N ASP A 486 -22.88 -17.41 -13.61
CA ASP A 486 -21.63 -17.11 -12.90
C ASP A 486 -20.44 -18.06 -13.20
N SER A 487 -20.52 -18.87 -14.25
CA SER A 487 -19.42 -19.73 -14.67
C SER A 487 -18.57 -19.12 -15.78
N ALA A 488 -17.26 -19.09 -15.56
CA ALA A 488 -16.24 -18.69 -16.51
C ALA A 488 -15.04 -19.65 -16.41
N ASP A 489 -14.22 -19.71 -17.45
CA ASP A 489 -12.93 -20.39 -17.35
C ASP A 489 -12.06 -19.62 -16.35
N GLN A 490 -11.53 -20.33 -15.35
CA GLN A 490 -10.55 -19.71 -14.45
C GLN A 490 -9.25 -19.42 -15.21
N ASP A 491 -8.46 -18.47 -14.74
CA ASP A 491 -7.14 -18.14 -15.30
C ASP A 491 -6.13 -19.28 -15.14
N PHE A 492 -5.17 -19.40 -16.04
CA PHE A 492 -4.11 -20.40 -15.96
C PHE A 492 -3.22 -20.23 -14.71
N SER A 493 -3.02 -21.33 -13.96
CA SER A 493 -2.00 -21.44 -12.91
C SER A 493 -1.58 -22.90 -12.72
N PHE A 494 -0.37 -23.14 -12.21
CA PHE A 494 0.10 -24.49 -11.91
C PHE A 494 -0.82 -25.20 -10.90
N ALA A 495 -1.31 -24.47 -9.89
CA ALA A 495 -2.17 -25.02 -8.84
C ALA A 495 -3.52 -25.53 -9.38
N ARG A 496 -4.04 -24.99 -10.49
CA ARG A 496 -5.30 -25.46 -11.09
C ARG A 496 -5.25 -26.88 -11.60
N LEU A 497 -4.07 -27.43 -11.82
CA LEU A 497 -3.87 -28.84 -12.15
C LEU A 497 -4.52 -29.79 -11.14
N PHE A 498 -4.68 -29.33 -9.90
CA PHE A 498 -5.15 -30.08 -8.75
C PHE A 498 -6.56 -29.66 -8.28
N THR A 499 -7.39 -29.17 -9.22
CA THR A 499 -8.77 -28.78 -8.95
C THR A 499 -9.75 -29.83 -9.48
N GLU A 500 -10.89 -29.98 -8.81
CA GLU A 500 -11.98 -30.87 -9.26
C GLU A 500 -12.74 -30.26 -10.45
N ASN A 501 -13.01 -28.95 -10.37
CA ASN A 501 -13.71 -28.18 -11.40
C ASN A 501 -12.81 -27.13 -12.04
N ARG A 502 -12.84 -27.01 -13.37
CA ARG A 502 -12.05 -26.02 -14.12
C ARG A 502 -12.72 -24.64 -14.21
N PHE A 503 -14.04 -24.60 -14.03
CA PHE A 503 -14.87 -23.40 -14.14
C PHE A 503 -15.03 -22.71 -12.78
N SER A 504 -15.28 -21.41 -12.79
CA SER A 504 -15.83 -20.70 -11.63
C SER A 504 -17.33 -20.99 -11.47
N GLY A 505 -17.89 -20.61 -10.32
CA GLY A 505 -19.32 -20.71 -10.08
C GLY A 505 -19.83 -22.15 -10.07
N SER A 506 -21.13 -22.32 -10.31
CA SER A 506 -21.79 -23.62 -10.24
C SER A 506 -22.68 -23.94 -11.45
N ASP A 507 -22.73 -23.07 -12.46
CA ASP A 507 -23.54 -23.33 -13.66
C ASP A 507 -22.91 -24.36 -14.59
N ARG A 508 -21.58 -24.42 -14.62
CA ARG A 508 -20.84 -25.45 -15.34
C ARG A 508 -19.92 -26.22 -14.39
N ILE A 509 -20.12 -27.53 -14.37
CA ILE A 509 -19.22 -28.48 -13.72
C ILE A 509 -18.68 -29.39 -14.82
N ASN A 510 -17.37 -29.43 -15.01
CA ASN A 510 -16.80 -30.25 -16.07
C ASN A 510 -16.98 -31.74 -15.80
N ASP A 511 -17.15 -32.50 -16.87
CA ASP A 511 -16.87 -33.93 -16.85
C ASP A 511 -15.36 -34.17 -16.72
N ALA A 512 -14.98 -35.16 -15.93
CA ALA A 512 -13.58 -35.50 -15.68
C ALA A 512 -13.43 -37.00 -15.51
N ASN A 513 -12.44 -37.55 -16.19
CA ASN A 513 -11.82 -38.80 -15.80
C ASN A 513 -10.34 -38.62 -16.11
N ARG A 514 -9.58 -38.08 -15.15
CA ARG A 514 -8.22 -37.61 -15.40
C ARG A 514 -7.27 -37.89 -14.26
N VAL A 515 -6.02 -38.13 -14.61
CA VAL A 515 -4.89 -38.21 -13.70
C VAL A 515 -3.95 -37.05 -14.01
N THR A 516 -3.71 -36.19 -13.02
CA THR A 516 -2.65 -35.19 -13.04
C THR A 516 -1.42 -35.80 -12.39
N ALA A 517 -0.31 -35.84 -13.10
CA ALA A 517 1.00 -36.18 -12.55
C ALA A 517 1.87 -34.93 -12.52
N ALA A 518 2.51 -34.65 -11.39
CA ALA A 518 3.39 -33.51 -11.27
C ALA A 518 4.63 -33.85 -10.46
N LEU A 519 5.71 -33.16 -10.77
CA LEU A 519 6.97 -33.22 -10.06
C LEU A 519 7.39 -31.78 -9.73
N THR A 520 7.55 -31.49 -8.45
CA THR A 520 8.15 -30.23 -8.00
C THR A 520 9.51 -30.51 -7.39
N SER A 521 10.52 -29.69 -7.70
CA SER A 521 11.78 -29.70 -6.97
C SER A 521 12.07 -28.30 -6.45
N ARG A 522 12.52 -28.23 -5.19
CA ARG A 522 12.93 -26.98 -4.54
C ARG A 522 14.40 -27.06 -4.17
N LEU A 523 15.06 -25.92 -4.17
CA LEU A 523 16.40 -25.75 -3.61
C LEU A 523 16.32 -24.70 -2.51
N ILE A 524 16.55 -25.12 -1.28
CA ILE A 524 16.39 -24.33 -0.07
C ILE A 524 17.77 -24.19 0.56
N GLU A 525 18.19 -22.98 0.88
CA GLU A 525 19.47 -22.71 1.54
C GLU A 525 19.43 -23.25 2.99
N SER A 526 20.38 -24.11 3.35
CA SER A 526 20.31 -24.86 4.63
C SER A 526 20.43 -23.94 5.85
N ASP A 527 21.19 -22.85 5.75
CA ASP A 527 21.45 -21.93 6.87
C ASP A 527 20.32 -20.90 7.09
N THR A 528 19.70 -20.42 6.01
CA THR A 528 18.71 -19.33 6.05
C THR A 528 17.27 -19.81 5.89
N GLY A 529 17.05 -21.01 5.34
CA GLY A 529 15.74 -21.52 4.95
C GLY A 529 15.14 -20.84 3.71
N ILE A 530 15.90 -19.99 3.01
CA ILE A 530 15.42 -19.27 1.83
C ILE A 530 15.29 -20.24 0.64
N GLU A 531 14.09 -20.33 0.06
CA GLU A 531 13.86 -21.05 -1.19
C GLU A 531 14.43 -20.25 -2.37
N ARG A 532 15.62 -20.63 -2.85
CA ARG A 532 16.28 -19.99 -3.99
C ARG A 532 15.62 -20.36 -5.32
N PHE A 533 15.08 -21.57 -5.41
CA PHE A 533 14.60 -22.10 -6.67
C PHE A 533 13.47 -23.11 -6.45
N ARG A 534 12.42 -23.01 -7.28
CA ARG A 534 11.33 -23.98 -7.37
C ARG A 534 10.98 -24.20 -8.83
N ILE A 535 11.10 -25.44 -9.26
CA ILE A 535 10.69 -25.89 -10.59
C ILE A 535 9.57 -26.89 -10.43
N SER A 536 8.50 -26.71 -11.19
CA SER A 536 7.34 -27.60 -11.17
C SER A 536 6.97 -27.96 -12.59
N ILE A 537 6.84 -29.25 -12.83
CA ILE A 537 6.40 -29.82 -14.11
C ILE A 537 5.15 -30.64 -13.83
N GLY A 538 4.11 -30.44 -14.64
CA GLY A 538 2.84 -31.14 -14.48
C GLY A 538 2.26 -31.57 -15.82
N GLN A 539 1.59 -32.70 -15.84
CA GLN A 539 0.92 -33.24 -17.01
C GLN A 539 -0.50 -33.71 -16.64
N GLN A 540 -1.50 -33.35 -17.44
CA GLN A 540 -2.88 -33.80 -17.25
C GLN A 540 -3.29 -34.89 -18.23
N ILE A 541 -3.26 -36.14 -17.78
CA ILE A 541 -3.64 -37.29 -18.58
C ILE A 541 -5.15 -37.49 -18.49
N HIS A 542 -5.85 -37.29 -19.60
CA HIS A 542 -7.30 -37.49 -19.67
C HIS A 542 -7.60 -38.90 -20.15
N LEU A 543 -8.37 -39.66 -19.37
CA LEU A 543 -8.78 -41.04 -19.66
C LEU A 543 -10.07 -41.10 -20.51
N SER A 544 -10.84 -40.01 -20.53
CA SER A 544 -12.00 -39.82 -21.41
C SER A 544 -11.97 -38.44 -22.07
N SER A 545 -12.66 -38.31 -23.21
CA SER A 545 -12.86 -37.01 -23.85
C SER A 545 -13.69 -36.10 -22.94
N ARG A 546 -13.44 -34.79 -23.03
CA ARG A 546 -14.22 -33.77 -22.34
C ARG A 546 -15.34 -33.27 -23.23
N GLN A 547 -16.53 -33.10 -22.65
CA GLN A 547 -17.72 -32.72 -23.41
C GLN A 547 -18.33 -31.39 -22.93
N VAL A 548 -18.28 -31.10 -21.62
CA VAL A 548 -18.89 -29.88 -21.06
C VAL A 548 -18.04 -28.65 -21.40
N SER A 549 -18.57 -27.72 -22.19
CA SER A 549 -17.95 -26.43 -22.54
C SER A 549 -18.81 -25.22 -22.11
N LEU A 550 -18.19 -24.04 -22.05
CA LEU A 550 -18.88 -22.76 -21.90
C LEU A 550 -19.43 -22.22 -23.23
N THR A 551 -18.82 -22.60 -24.36
CA THR A 551 -19.23 -22.21 -25.71
C THR A 551 -20.13 -23.26 -26.34
N LEU A 552 -21.12 -22.80 -27.12
CA LEU A 552 -21.99 -23.64 -27.95
C LEU A 552 -21.58 -23.48 -29.43
N PRO A 553 -21.56 -24.56 -30.24
CA PRO A 553 -21.83 -25.95 -29.86
C PRO A 553 -20.75 -26.50 -28.92
N GLN A 554 -21.12 -27.45 -28.06
CA GLN A 554 -20.17 -28.10 -27.16
C GLN A 554 -19.10 -28.83 -28.00
N GLU A 555 -17.90 -28.27 -28.07
CA GLU A 555 -16.79 -28.93 -28.76
C GLU A 555 -16.27 -30.09 -27.89
N THR A 556 -16.48 -31.33 -28.36
CA THR A 556 -15.78 -32.50 -27.84
C THR A 556 -14.28 -32.30 -28.07
N THR A 557 -13.55 -32.08 -26.99
CA THR A 557 -12.09 -32.00 -27.06
C THR A 557 -11.50 -33.37 -26.78
N THR A 558 -11.16 -34.10 -27.84
CA THR A 558 -10.22 -35.24 -27.77
C THR A 558 -8.82 -34.67 -27.56
N LYS A 559 -8.52 -34.21 -26.35
CA LYS A 559 -7.23 -33.59 -26.04
C LYS A 559 -6.27 -34.60 -25.44
N ASN A 560 -5.11 -34.75 -26.10
CA ASN A 560 -3.89 -35.30 -25.50
C ASN A 560 -3.48 -34.47 -24.27
N PRO A 561 -2.64 -35.01 -23.37
CA PRO A 561 -2.27 -34.35 -22.14
C PRO A 561 -1.67 -32.94 -22.36
N ASP A 562 -2.15 -31.97 -21.59
CA ASP A 562 -1.51 -30.65 -21.52
C ASP A 562 -0.28 -30.75 -20.60
N PHE A 563 0.84 -30.17 -21.04
CA PHE A 563 2.07 -30.06 -20.25
C PHE A 563 2.20 -28.65 -19.70
N ILE A 564 2.47 -28.55 -18.42
CA ILE A 564 2.59 -27.29 -17.71
C ILE A 564 3.94 -27.23 -17.00
N PHE A 565 4.64 -26.14 -17.23
CA PHE A 565 5.91 -25.83 -16.60
C PHE A 565 5.76 -24.58 -15.75
N ALA A 566 6.34 -24.57 -14.56
CA ALA A 566 6.48 -23.41 -13.71
C ALA A 566 7.89 -23.37 -13.10
N LEU A 567 8.45 -22.17 -13.01
CA LEU A 567 9.75 -21.88 -12.45
C LEU A 567 9.65 -20.58 -11.66
N SER A 568 10.02 -20.58 -10.39
CA SER A 568 10.01 -19.38 -9.56
C SER A 568 11.13 -19.41 -8.52
N GLY A 569 11.62 -18.25 -8.10
CA GLY A 569 12.56 -18.16 -6.98
C GLY A 569 13.59 -17.04 -7.13
N GLN A 570 14.41 -16.88 -6.09
CA GLN A 570 15.59 -16.00 -6.07
C GLN A 570 16.82 -16.80 -6.55
N ILE A 571 17.05 -16.83 -7.86
CA ILE A 571 18.18 -17.54 -8.49
C ILE A 571 19.51 -17.12 -7.86
N THR A 572 19.65 -15.83 -7.57
CA THR A 572 20.73 -15.24 -6.77
C THR A 572 20.11 -14.26 -5.77
N PRO A 573 20.87 -13.72 -4.80
CA PRO A 573 20.38 -12.65 -3.94
C PRO A 573 19.89 -11.40 -4.70
N THR A 574 20.30 -11.24 -5.96
CA THR A 574 20.02 -10.07 -6.80
C THR A 574 19.11 -10.38 -7.99
N ILE A 575 18.87 -11.65 -8.34
CA ILE A 575 18.05 -12.04 -9.50
C ILE A 575 16.92 -12.93 -9.04
N SER A 576 15.68 -12.52 -9.32
CA SER A 576 14.49 -13.34 -9.13
C SER A 576 13.77 -13.59 -10.45
N THR A 577 13.04 -14.70 -10.51
CA THR A 577 12.26 -15.08 -11.68
C THR A 577 10.90 -15.65 -11.29
N ASN A 578 9.94 -15.49 -12.18
CA ASN A 578 8.67 -16.20 -12.16
C ASN A 578 8.21 -16.47 -13.59
N THR A 579 8.29 -17.73 -14.01
CA THR A 579 8.02 -18.19 -15.36
C THR A 579 7.05 -19.35 -15.33
N SER A 580 6.05 -19.32 -16.20
CA SER A 580 5.11 -20.42 -16.40
C SER A 580 4.76 -20.57 -17.87
N MET A 581 4.59 -21.80 -18.32
CA MET A 581 4.30 -22.15 -19.71
C MET A 581 3.26 -23.26 -19.78
N GLN A 582 2.35 -23.16 -20.72
CA GLN A 582 1.37 -24.20 -21.06
C GLN A 582 1.58 -24.64 -22.50
N PHE A 583 1.81 -25.93 -22.68
CA PHE A 583 1.98 -26.56 -23.97
C PHE A 583 0.85 -27.55 -24.25
N ASP A 584 0.14 -27.34 -25.36
CA ASP A 584 -0.88 -28.27 -25.85
C ASP A 584 -0.20 -29.32 -26.72
N GLN A 585 -0.03 -30.53 -26.17
CA GLN A 585 0.65 -31.63 -26.86
C GLN A 585 -0.13 -32.12 -28.08
N SER A 586 -1.47 -31.98 -28.10
CA SER A 586 -2.30 -32.42 -29.23
C SER A 586 -2.04 -31.60 -30.49
N LYS A 587 -1.72 -30.32 -30.32
CA LYS A 587 -1.49 -29.35 -31.41
C LYS A 587 -0.02 -28.99 -31.57
N LEU A 588 0.87 -29.59 -30.78
CA LEU A 588 2.30 -29.29 -30.71
C LEU A 588 2.60 -27.79 -30.65
N ARG A 589 1.86 -27.05 -29.82
CA ARG A 589 1.97 -25.58 -29.75
C ARG A 589 1.82 -25.06 -28.34
N THR A 590 2.48 -23.94 -28.07
CA THR A 590 2.35 -23.21 -26.80
C THR A 590 1.06 -22.41 -26.77
N GLU A 591 0.28 -22.54 -25.71
CA GLU A 591 -0.97 -21.78 -25.52
C GLU A 591 -0.74 -20.54 -24.64
N VAL A 592 0.09 -20.67 -23.61
CA VAL A 592 0.37 -19.60 -22.64
C VAL A 592 1.85 -19.56 -22.29
N ILE A 593 2.44 -18.36 -22.25
CA ILE A 593 3.75 -18.09 -21.63
C ILE A 593 3.59 -16.86 -20.76
N ARG A 594 4.02 -16.96 -19.49
CA ARG A 594 4.14 -15.81 -18.58
C ARG A 594 5.54 -15.89 -17.99
N SER A 595 6.44 -15.00 -18.37
CA SER A 595 7.81 -14.97 -17.89
C SER A 595 8.12 -13.60 -17.30
N GLY A 596 8.74 -13.56 -16.14
CA GLY A 596 9.19 -12.34 -15.48
C GLY A 596 10.55 -12.57 -14.84
N VAL A 597 11.51 -11.68 -15.10
CA VAL A 597 12.84 -11.67 -14.49
C VAL A 597 13.07 -10.30 -13.87
N SER A 598 13.55 -10.26 -12.63
CA SER A 598 13.88 -9.04 -11.92
C SER A 598 15.33 -9.09 -11.45
N TYR A 599 16.09 -8.04 -11.73
CA TYR A 599 17.46 -7.84 -11.28
C TYR A 599 17.50 -6.64 -10.34
N GLN A 600 17.80 -6.88 -9.07
CA GLN A 600 17.87 -5.91 -8.00
C GLN A 600 19.17 -6.08 -7.19
N PRO A 601 20.29 -5.47 -7.62
CA PRO A 601 21.57 -5.59 -6.92
C PRO A 601 21.62 -4.84 -5.58
N GLU A 602 20.90 -3.73 -5.48
CA GLU A 602 20.84 -2.88 -4.28
C GLU A 602 19.50 -2.13 -4.25
N LEU A 603 19.22 -1.48 -3.13
CA LEU A 603 18.05 -0.61 -3.00
C LEU A 603 18.16 0.57 -3.99
N GLY A 604 17.08 0.88 -4.72
CA GLY A 604 17.07 1.93 -5.75
C GLY A 604 17.65 1.54 -7.11
N LYS A 605 18.15 0.31 -7.27
CA LYS A 605 18.54 -0.25 -8.57
C LYS A 605 17.73 -1.51 -8.84
N VAL A 606 16.77 -1.42 -9.76
CA VAL A 606 15.97 -2.56 -10.20
C VAL A 606 15.71 -2.48 -11.71
N ILE A 607 15.81 -3.63 -12.39
CA ILE A 607 15.39 -3.80 -13.78
C ILE A 607 14.50 -5.05 -13.84
N ASN A 608 13.31 -4.90 -14.39
CA ASN A 608 12.36 -5.97 -14.62
C ASN A 608 12.14 -6.18 -16.11
N LEU A 609 12.12 -7.44 -16.52
CA LEU A 609 11.80 -7.88 -17.88
C LEU A 609 10.63 -8.87 -17.81
N GLY A 610 9.57 -8.58 -18.53
CA GLY A 610 8.35 -9.38 -18.59
C GLY A 610 7.99 -9.72 -20.02
N TYR A 611 7.53 -10.96 -20.22
CA TYR A 611 6.92 -11.42 -21.47
C TYR A 611 5.64 -12.17 -21.16
N ARG A 612 4.56 -11.79 -21.83
CA ARG A 612 3.25 -12.43 -21.70
C ARG A 612 2.70 -12.76 -23.07
N PHE A 613 2.36 -14.02 -23.24
CA PHE A 613 1.75 -14.56 -24.44
C PHE A 613 0.56 -15.42 -24.05
N THR A 614 -0.56 -15.21 -24.70
CA THR A 614 -1.73 -16.08 -24.66
C THR A 614 -2.29 -16.14 -26.07
N ARG A 615 -2.25 -17.34 -26.65
CA ARG A 615 -2.55 -17.55 -28.06
C ARG A 615 -3.93 -16.99 -28.42
N GLY A 616 -3.99 -16.15 -29.45
CA GLY A 616 -5.24 -15.52 -29.91
C GLY A 616 -5.79 -14.42 -29.00
N VAL A 617 -5.15 -14.12 -27.87
CA VAL A 617 -5.60 -13.12 -26.88
C VAL A 617 -4.61 -11.98 -26.72
N LEU A 618 -3.34 -12.24 -26.41
CA LEU A 618 -2.34 -11.19 -26.21
C LEU A 618 -0.93 -11.70 -26.47
N GLU A 619 -0.07 -10.78 -26.91
CA GLU A 619 1.38 -10.98 -26.96
C GLU A 619 2.06 -9.64 -26.67
N GLN A 620 2.78 -9.54 -25.56
CA GLN A 620 3.35 -8.28 -25.10
C GLN A 620 4.64 -8.46 -24.30
N THR A 621 5.47 -7.42 -24.34
CA THR A 621 6.70 -7.28 -23.55
C THR A 621 6.57 -6.10 -22.59
N ASP A 622 7.11 -6.26 -21.39
CA ASP A 622 7.16 -5.23 -20.35
C ASP A 622 8.59 -5.08 -19.87
N ILE A 623 9.14 -3.87 -19.94
CA ILE A 623 10.46 -3.53 -19.42
C ILE A 623 10.24 -2.40 -18.43
N SER A 624 10.70 -2.54 -17.19
CA SER A 624 10.61 -1.45 -16.21
C SER A 624 11.87 -1.39 -15.36
N GLY A 625 12.18 -0.22 -14.80
CA GLY A 625 13.31 -0.11 -13.91
C GLY A 625 13.45 1.24 -13.22
N GLN A 626 14.21 1.22 -12.14
CA GLN A 626 14.73 2.36 -11.41
C GLN A 626 16.24 2.21 -11.36
N TRP A 627 16.97 3.27 -11.69
CA TRP A 627 18.44 3.23 -11.65
C TRP A 627 19.03 4.54 -11.16
N THR A 628 19.91 4.45 -10.16
CA THR A 628 20.71 5.59 -9.70
C THR A 628 21.80 5.90 -10.72
N LEU A 629 21.70 7.07 -11.38
CA LEU A 629 22.66 7.53 -12.39
C LEU A 629 23.87 8.22 -11.76
N ALA A 630 23.64 8.96 -10.68
CA ALA A 630 24.64 9.66 -9.88
C ALA A 630 24.15 9.77 -8.43
N LYS A 631 25.00 10.21 -7.49
CA LYS A 631 24.67 10.28 -6.04
C LYS A 631 23.31 10.92 -5.70
N ARG A 632 22.83 11.86 -6.53
CA ARG A 632 21.57 12.59 -6.34
C ARG A 632 20.53 12.37 -7.44
N TRP A 633 20.88 11.69 -8.53
CA TRP A 633 20.04 11.56 -9.72
C TRP A 633 19.59 10.12 -9.91
N GLN A 634 18.29 9.93 -10.06
CA GLN A 634 17.69 8.64 -10.39
C GLN A 634 16.87 8.77 -11.67
N ALA A 635 16.91 7.72 -12.48
CA ALA A 635 16.04 7.55 -13.61
C ALA A 635 15.04 6.44 -13.34
N VAL A 636 13.81 6.65 -13.79
CA VAL A 636 12.73 5.67 -13.74
C VAL A 636 12.15 5.51 -15.12
N GLY A 637 11.77 4.28 -15.48
CA GLY A 637 11.22 3.99 -16.79
C GLY A 637 10.35 2.75 -16.81
N ARG A 638 9.38 2.75 -17.72
CA ARG A 638 8.62 1.56 -18.13
C ARG A 638 8.23 1.64 -19.60
N LEU A 639 8.30 0.51 -20.27
CA LEU A 639 7.83 0.29 -21.63
C LEU A 639 7.01 -1.00 -21.67
N ASN A 640 5.71 -0.90 -21.88
CA ASN A 640 4.80 -2.04 -22.08
C ASN A 640 4.24 -2.00 -23.50
N TYR A 641 4.59 -2.99 -24.32
CA TYR A 641 4.35 -2.99 -25.76
C TYR A 641 3.60 -4.25 -26.19
N SER A 642 2.51 -4.08 -26.94
CA SER A 642 1.79 -5.18 -27.60
C SER A 642 2.51 -5.54 -28.90
N LEU A 643 3.17 -6.69 -28.92
CA LEU A 643 3.77 -7.29 -30.12
C LEU A 643 2.69 -7.80 -31.07
N ARG A 644 1.53 -8.21 -30.54
CA ARG A 644 0.38 -8.62 -31.36
C ARG A 644 -0.17 -7.47 -32.19
N ASP A 645 -0.36 -6.32 -31.56
CA ASP A 645 -1.07 -5.18 -32.14
C ASP A 645 -0.12 -4.07 -32.62
N ASN A 646 1.20 -4.33 -32.58
CA ASN A 646 2.29 -3.41 -32.94
C ASN A 646 2.13 -2.00 -32.34
N ASN A 647 1.86 -1.92 -31.05
CA ASN A 647 1.64 -0.63 -30.40
C ASN A 647 2.07 -0.57 -28.93
N LEU A 648 2.33 0.65 -28.48
CA LEU A 648 2.69 0.95 -27.09
C LEU A 648 1.42 1.02 -26.22
N LEU A 649 1.32 0.14 -25.23
CA LEU A 649 0.22 0.11 -24.27
C LEU A 649 0.43 1.13 -23.14
N GLU A 650 1.64 1.15 -22.57
CA GLU A 650 2.05 2.10 -21.53
C GLU A 650 3.53 2.45 -21.70
N GLY A 651 3.83 3.75 -21.68
CA GLY A 651 5.18 4.29 -21.58
C GLY A 651 5.29 5.20 -20.37
N LEU A 652 6.32 5.04 -19.56
CA LEU A 652 6.64 5.89 -18.43
C LEU A 652 8.12 6.24 -18.47
N GLY A 653 8.45 7.50 -18.24
CA GLY A 653 9.83 7.94 -18.12
C GLY A 653 9.92 9.11 -17.14
N GLY A 654 10.93 9.11 -16.30
CA GLY A 654 11.10 10.18 -15.32
C GLY A 654 12.48 10.25 -14.72
N ILE A 655 12.73 11.37 -14.05
CA ILE A 655 13.94 11.67 -13.32
C ILE A 655 13.58 12.14 -11.92
N GLU A 656 14.36 11.73 -10.94
CA GLU A 656 14.27 12.18 -9.56
C GLU A 656 15.61 12.80 -9.13
N TYR A 657 15.53 13.96 -8.48
CA TYR A 657 16.67 14.64 -7.88
C TYR A 657 16.49 14.72 -6.37
N ASN A 658 17.42 14.12 -5.62
CA ASN A 658 17.40 14.11 -4.16
C ASN A 658 18.54 14.98 -3.59
N ALA A 659 18.18 16.04 -2.88
CA ALA A 659 19.08 17.03 -2.31
C ALA A 659 19.15 16.96 -0.76
N CYS A 660 18.99 15.77 -0.19
CA CYS A 660 18.96 15.49 1.26
C CYS A 660 17.71 16.06 1.98
N CYS A 661 17.46 17.38 1.89
CA CYS A 661 16.34 18.04 2.55
C CYS A 661 15.13 18.31 1.63
N TRP A 662 15.26 18.05 0.33
CA TRP A 662 14.16 18.08 -0.62
C TRP A 662 14.38 17.08 -1.76
N THR A 663 13.29 16.65 -2.38
CA THR A 663 13.30 15.79 -3.57
C THR A 663 12.39 16.38 -4.65
N ALA A 664 12.89 16.52 -5.87
CA ALA A 664 12.08 16.86 -7.03
C ALA A 664 11.91 15.63 -7.93
N ARG A 665 10.68 15.38 -8.38
CA ARG A 665 10.35 14.29 -9.30
C ARG A 665 9.65 14.85 -10.52
N PHE A 666 10.13 14.45 -11.69
CA PHE A 666 9.50 14.72 -12.96
C PHE A 666 9.26 13.40 -13.67
N VAL A 667 7.99 13.05 -13.89
CA VAL A 667 7.60 11.78 -14.51
C VAL A 667 6.57 12.06 -15.59
N VAL A 668 6.76 11.51 -16.78
CA VAL A 668 5.79 11.53 -17.86
C VAL A 668 5.26 10.12 -18.05
N GLN A 669 3.93 9.98 -18.09
CA GLN A 669 3.27 8.73 -18.40
C GLN A 669 2.38 8.92 -19.61
N ARG A 670 2.51 8.02 -20.59
CA ARG A 670 1.60 7.86 -21.72
C ARG A 670 0.93 6.50 -21.59
N LEU A 671 -0.39 6.51 -21.55
CA LEU A 671 -1.19 5.31 -21.36
C LEU A 671 -2.30 5.24 -22.41
N ARG A 672 -2.51 4.06 -23.00
CA ARG A 672 -3.65 3.83 -23.88
C ARG A 672 -4.87 3.43 -23.04
N THR A 673 -5.94 4.22 -23.11
CA THR A 673 -7.16 4.02 -22.31
C THR A 673 -8.27 3.29 -23.07
N SER A 674 -8.26 3.32 -24.41
CA SER A 674 -9.16 2.56 -25.29
C SER A 674 -8.45 2.26 -26.62
N THR A 675 -9.11 1.56 -27.55
CA THR A 675 -8.58 1.25 -28.89
C THR A 675 -8.19 2.50 -29.68
N THR A 676 -8.75 3.66 -29.40
CA THR A 676 -8.46 4.90 -30.15
C THR A 676 -7.87 6.03 -29.30
N THR A 677 -7.96 5.95 -27.97
CA THR A 677 -7.60 7.06 -27.08
C THR A 677 -6.32 6.82 -26.30
N THR A 678 -5.44 7.81 -26.29
CA THR A 678 -4.25 7.85 -25.43
C THR A 678 -4.34 9.02 -24.48
N ASN A 679 -3.93 8.79 -23.23
CA ASN A 679 -3.85 9.79 -22.19
C ASN A 679 -2.38 9.98 -21.80
N THR A 680 -1.91 11.21 -21.95
CA THR A 680 -0.56 11.61 -21.51
C THR A 680 -0.73 12.48 -20.27
N THR A 681 -0.10 12.06 -19.18
CA THR A 681 -0.08 12.78 -17.90
C THR A 681 1.36 13.14 -17.55
N VAL A 682 1.56 14.40 -17.18
CA VAL A 682 2.85 14.87 -16.66
C VAL A 682 2.71 15.06 -15.16
N PHE A 683 3.63 14.42 -14.43
CA PHE A 683 3.77 14.53 -13.00
C PHE A 683 4.98 15.39 -12.67
N LEU A 684 4.76 16.44 -11.90
CA LEU A 684 5.82 17.23 -11.30
C LEU A 684 5.53 17.31 -9.80
N GLN A 685 6.51 16.95 -8.99
CA GLN A 685 6.41 16.94 -7.53
C GLN A 685 7.66 17.55 -6.92
N LEU A 686 7.47 18.43 -5.95
CA LEU A 686 8.50 18.92 -5.05
C LEU A 686 8.15 18.50 -3.63
N GLU A 687 8.94 17.61 -3.05
CA GLU A 687 8.83 17.15 -1.67
C GLU A 687 9.88 17.86 -0.83
N LEU A 688 9.45 18.67 0.14
CA LEU A 688 10.30 19.29 1.14
C LEU A 688 10.32 18.36 2.36
N GLY A 689 11.48 17.76 2.63
CA GLY A 689 11.64 16.72 3.64
C GLY A 689 11.15 17.16 5.01
N GLY A 690 10.18 16.42 5.56
CA GLY A 690 9.59 16.68 6.87
C GLY A 690 8.58 17.84 6.92
N LEU A 691 8.23 18.47 5.78
CA LEU A 691 7.31 19.61 5.76
C LEU A 691 6.10 19.41 4.83
N LEU A 692 6.31 19.43 3.51
CA LEU A 692 5.22 19.51 2.51
C LEU A 692 5.57 18.75 1.23
N GLN A 693 4.55 18.14 0.60
CA GLN A 693 4.65 17.54 -0.73
C GLN A 693 3.79 18.31 -1.73
N ILE A 694 4.42 19.12 -2.58
CA ILE A 694 3.76 20.01 -3.54
C ILE A 694 3.70 19.34 -4.91
N GLY A 695 2.53 19.38 -5.57
CA GLY A 695 2.35 18.87 -6.94
C GLY A 695 1.77 17.47 -7.02
N SER A 696 1.74 16.92 -8.23
CA SER A 696 1.19 15.59 -8.51
C SER A 696 2.18 14.50 -8.11
N ASN A 697 1.85 13.77 -7.04
CA ASN A 697 2.66 12.68 -6.54
C ASN A 697 2.62 11.45 -7.48
N PRO A 698 3.74 11.06 -8.14
CA PRO A 698 3.80 9.90 -9.01
C PRO A 698 4.04 8.57 -8.28
N MET A 699 4.20 8.57 -6.95
CA MET A 699 4.68 7.44 -6.14
C MET A 699 3.85 6.16 -6.35
N GLN A 700 2.52 6.26 -6.27
CA GLN A 700 1.65 5.09 -6.48
C GLN A 700 1.80 4.51 -7.89
N ILE A 701 2.06 5.36 -8.89
CA ILE A 701 2.25 4.93 -10.27
C ILE A 701 3.63 4.28 -10.42
N LEU A 702 4.69 4.87 -9.86
CA LEU A 702 6.04 4.31 -9.89
C LEU A 702 6.10 2.95 -9.20
N GLN A 703 5.55 2.83 -7.99
CA GLN A 703 5.50 1.57 -7.24
C GLN A 703 4.71 0.47 -7.96
N ARG A 704 3.61 0.83 -8.63
CA ARG A 704 2.81 -0.12 -9.40
C ARG A 704 3.48 -0.51 -10.72
N SER A 705 4.08 0.46 -11.40
CA SER A 705 4.66 0.29 -12.74
C SER A 705 6.05 -0.32 -12.70
N ILE A 706 6.79 -0.16 -11.60
CA ILE A 706 8.15 -0.69 -11.41
C ILE A 706 8.15 -1.54 -10.14
N PRO A 707 7.89 -2.86 -10.24
CA PRO A 707 8.07 -3.77 -9.12
C PRO A 707 9.49 -3.64 -8.53
N GLY A 708 9.60 -3.53 -7.21
CA GLY A 708 10.88 -3.30 -6.53
C GLY A 708 11.34 -1.84 -6.45
N TYR A 709 10.54 -0.88 -6.93
CA TYR A 709 10.82 0.55 -6.74
C TYR A 709 10.93 0.90 -5.25
N SER A 710 11.97 1.66 -4.91
CA SER A 710 12.22 2.14 -3.55
C SER A 710 12.24 3.65 -3.52
N ASN A 711 11.54 4.24 -2.53
CA ASN A 711 11.56 5.68 -2.34
C ASN A 711 12.79 6.11 -1.53
N TYR A 712 13.66 6.88 -2.15
CA TYR A 712 14.90 7.36 -1.55
C TYR A 712 14.73 8.47 -0.50
N SER A 713 13.56 9.13 -0.42
CA SER A 713 13.34 10.18 0.60
C SER A 713 13.29 9.64 2.03
N ASN A 714 13.04 8.33 2.22
CA ASN A 714 13.04 7.67 3.53
C ASN A 714 14.39 7.09 3.94
N ILE A 715 15.36 6.97 3.03
CA ILE A 715 16.64 6.28 3.27
C ILE A 715 17.69 7.23 3.86
N GLY A 716 17.61 8.53 3.55
CA GLY A 716 18.54 9.55 4.06
C GLY A 716 18.51 9.75 5.59
N GLY A 717 17.52 9.20 6.29
CA GLY A 717 17.50 9.14 7.75
C GLY A 717 18.32 7.98 8.35
N GLN A 718 18.59 6.91 7.57
CA GLN A 718 19.35 5.74 8.03
C GLN A 718 20.80 5.73 7.51
N GLU A 719 21.08 6.20 6.29
CA GLU A 719 22.45 6.24 5.75
C GLU A 719 23.39 7.21 6.48
N ASN A 720 22.84 8.19 7.21
CA ASN A 720 23.62 9.07 8.08
C ASN A 720 23.99 8.42 9.43
N GLN A 721 23.41 7.28 9.80
CA GLN A 721 23.85 6.51 10.98
C GLN A 721 24.99 5.54 10.64
N ASP A 722 24.99 4.95 9.45
CA ASP A 722 26.02 3.95 9.07
C ASP A 722 27.32 4.58 8.54
N ASN A 723 27.26 5.73 7.84
CA ASN A 723 28.49 6.39 7.36
C ASN A 723 29.32 7.08 8.45
N ASP A 724 28.74 7.33 9.64
CA ASP A 724 29.47 7.85 10.80
C ASP A 724 30.19 6.74 11.60
N LEU A 725 29.97 5.47 11.23
CA LEU A 725 30.64 4.29 11.82
C LEU A 725 31.85 3.80 11.00
N GLU A 726 32.00 4.19 9.73
CA GLU A 726 33.17 3.81 8.90
C GLU A 726 34.26 4.90 8.79
N LEU A 727 34.10 6.05 9.46
CA LEU A 727 35.11 7.12 9.51
C LEU A 727 35.51 7.56 10.93
N ARG A 728 35.48 6.66 11.93
CA ARG A 728 36.02 6.92 13.28
C ARG A 728 36.93 5.84 13.84
#